data_AF-A0A1H3FYV1-F1
#
_entry.id   AF-A0A1H3FYV1-F1
#
_cell.length_a   1.000
_cell.length_b   1.000
_cell.length_c   1.000
_cell.angle_alpha   90.00
_cell.angle_beta   90.00
_cell.angle_gamma   90.00
#
_symmetry.space_group_name_H-M   'P 1'
#
loop_
_entity.id
_entity.type
_entity.pdbx_description
1 polymer ?
#
loop_
_entity_poly.entity_id
_entity_poly.type
_entity_poly.pdbx_seq_one_letter_code
_entity_poly.pdbx_strand_id
1 'polypeptide(L)'
;MINKISLPDGYQVVWSDEFGNNTLDKTIWSAEERRSGWIDGECQEYCGENCISVKDGYLSIKPHLTTNNSGEPRYLSGRISTLGKKDFTYGRIVARMKIPKAKGLVSYIRLMPTEGYDKETDNYKEFPLHGQIDLAEISGSRPDEAVSRVIFGYPFTQRSGSYRRLNIDFSSEFHIFSCEWDQDEIIFACDGKEYYRTSYWFARSGETEEPYPAPFNKPFHVAIGVSVSSDSVSNDSPAKSDDNDTELLVDYVKVYQKHLHPRQVVRPARILTLDVDGTENKSRIKNGDNNAFYVAEGDLNANVCFMEDELIITPSFVAGSSDETRLLQSGFPFKKDETYEFSFDGRVDEERTIKCQFESDEDGKQIIEPYTTRLEQHWQKHRMLFKVPEDYKSASVVFAIDPISKASIHIRNISLKRRPMNEDRRKFIAVCGVWDDSDNYSLFLRALQNEELNRDYVIASFTFTATNSGTTQAELELEFADLLTRMDLAAIIVFGEMIKTKDVIDRLSEIGHAKDIPVITFQHKLKGCINADFEYASGFRKVVEHVVEEHGAKRLDMFGGFENNPFSEERIRVFKEVLEEHGIDSSKSKIFHGDFWQARAMEVMDDVLDKGYDLPDAIICANDSMAMGVCDSLRKRGYSIPEDVIVTGFDGIWQGQFHTPILTTCELDYPRISEQILLRIREWDDYKNKADDEFFIAYKPLFMQSCGCKVGSDFPWAKLVDVLTEENQDSFRHMLEMGRFVSRMTSSDNLDDAADNLRNSIWMWKSQYYFVGINEQADCCHSIFHGRGNRYSNAQKFYRMRYPIPDYDIILKTDSNINVLLFRQIRSDKQAFGYVVNGYNRISLRSEQRFEEFGLFVNAAVNAVNNNRKLITKYKANELLSEQDFLTGLYNRRGFFALINKMINSPANSGKILSLFSIDMDRLKTINDTYGHENGDIAIQTLGRAIQKFVRDNGVAARYGGDEFAVAIVSNAKLEDKVKDIRNEIEQSADSDPAMTDKPFEVGVSIGISEQTIDRSIDIEDMILEADSKMYADKMARKRIRGV
;
A
#
# COMPACT_ATOMS: atom_id res chain seq x y z
N MET A 1 -25.00 34.76 -31.00
CA MET A 1 -23.83 34.71 -31.90
C MET A 1 -24.15 33.71 -33.00
N ILE A 2 -23.85 34.05 -34.26
CA ILE A 2 -24.12 33.18 -35.42
C ILE A 2 -23.25 31.93 -35.26
N ASN A 3 -23.85 30.75 -35.04
CA ASN A 3 -23.18 29.45 -34.98
C ASN A 3 -22.55 29.13 -36.35
N LYS A 4 -21.40 29.72 -36.64
CA LYS A 4 -20.51 29.28 -37.73
C LYS A 4 -19.73 28.09 -37.22
N ILE A 5 -20.16 26.90 -37.62
CA ILE A 5 -19.33 25.70 -37.56
C ILE A 5 -18.12 25.94 -38.47
N SER A 6 -16.91 25.95 -37.91
CA SER A 6 -15.69 25.92 -38.71
C SER A 6 -15.58 24.54 -39.36
N LEU A 7 -15.58 24.48 -40.69
CA LEU A 7 -15.34 23.24 -41.43
C LEU A 7 -13.85 22.88 -41.33
N PRO A 8 -13.49 21.60 -41.13
CA PRO A 8 -12.11 21.13 -41.29
C PRO A 8 -11.59 21.40 -42.71
N ASP A 9 -10.27 21.56 -42.84
CA ASP A 9 -9.62 21.81 -44.13
C ASP A 9 -9.95 20.71 -45.16
N GLY A 10 -10.33 21.12 -46.39
CA GLY A 10 -10.56 20.22 -47.53
C GLY A 10 -12.03 19.85 -47.83
N TYR A 11 -13.00 20.25 -47.01
CA TYR A 11 -14.44 20.05 -47.28
C TYR A 11 -15.04 21.15 -48.16
N GLN A 12 -15.85 20.76 -49.15
CA GLN A 12 -16.62 21.67 -50.00
C GLN A 12 -18.12 21.35 -49.93
N VAL A 13 -18.98 22.37 -49.96
CA VAL A 13 -20.44 22.19 -50.06
C VAL A 13 -20.77 21.59 -51.42
N VAL A 14 -21.37 20.40 -51.44
CA VAL A 14 -21.83 19.74 -52.68
C VAL A 14 -23.34 19.83 -52.87
N TRP A 15 -24.08 20.02 -51.78
CA TRP A 15 -25.52 20.23 -51.81
C TRP A 15 -25.98 20.98 -50.57
N SER A 16 -26.96 21.86 -50.73
CA SER A 16 -27.67 22.52 -49.63
C SER A 16 -29.12 22.78 -50.03
N ASP A 17 -30.00 22.76 -49.04
CA ASP A 17 -31.35 23.31 -49.14
C ASP A 17 -31.64 24.12 -47.87
N GLU A 18 -31.93 25.40 -48.05
CA GLU A 18 -32.30 26.35 -46.99
C GLU A 18 -33.82 26.61 -46.94
N PHE A 19 -34.64 25.85 -47.68
CA PHE A 19 -36.11 25.95 -47.66
C PHE A 19 -36.66 27.38 -47.86
N GLY A 20 -35.94 28.22 -48.62
CA GLY A 20 -36.26 29.64 -48.82
C GLY A 20 -37.46 29.92 -49.74
N ASN A 21 -37.97 28.89 -50.44
CA ASN A 21 -39.16 29.00 -51.28
C ASN A 21 -40.43 28.76 -50.45
N ASN A 22 -41.54 29.45 -50.74
CA ASN A 22 -42.82 29.25 -50.02
C ASN A 22 -43.50 27.89 -50.26
N THR A 23 -42.83 26.95 -50.94
CA THR A 23 -43.32 25.61 -51.28
C THR A 23 -42.16 24.63 -51.32
N LEU A 24 -42.41 23.36 -50.98
CA LEU A 24 -41.42 22.29 -51.06
C LEU A 24 -40.91 22.11 -52.50
N ASP A 25 -39.59 22.13 -52.71
CA ASP A 25 -39.00 21.91 -54.03
C ASP A 25 -39.10 20.43 -54.44
N LYS A 26 -40.06 20.14 -55.32
CA LYS A 26 -40.34 18.78 -55.82
C LYS A 26 -39.23 18.20 -56.68
N THR A 27 -38.27 19.00 -57.13
CA THR A 27 -37.08 18.50 -57.83
C THR A 27 -36.05 17.90 -56.88
N ILE A 28 -36.10 18.26 -55.59
CA ILE A 28 -35.20 17.80 -54.53
C ILE A 28 -35.90 16.78 -53.63
N TRP A 29 -37.13 17.07 -53.19
CA TRP A 29 -37.85 16.30 -52.18
C TRP A 29 -39.11 15.64 -52.74
N SER A 30 -39.38 14.42 -52.30
CA SER A 30 -40.66 13.72 -52.47
C SER A 30 -41.38 13.71 -51.12
N ALA A 31 -42.58 14.29 -51.05
CA ALA A 31 -43.47 14.06 -49.91
C ALA A 31 -44.06 12.65 -50.01
N GLU A 32 -43.82 11.81 -49.00
CA GLU A 32 -44.19 10.40 -49.04
C GLU A 32 -45.64 10.17 -48.60
N GLU A 33 -46.33 9.27 -49.30
CA GLU A 33 -47.66 8.75 -48.94
C GLU A 33 -47.52 7.29 -48.51
N ARG A 34 -47.83 6.97 -47.25
CA ARG A 34 -47.70 5.61 -46.70
C ARG A 34 -48.86 5.30 -45.77
N ARG A 35 -49.38 4.09 -45.86
CA ARG A 35 -50.42 3.59 -44.95
C ARG A 35 -49.91 3.43 -43.51
N SER A 36 -50.83 3.50 -42.54
CA SER A 36 -50.57 3.12 -41.15
C SER A 36 -50.03 1.68 -41.06
N GLY A 37 -49.09 1.43 -40.15
CA GLY A 37 -48.44 0.14 -39.93
C GLY A 37 -47.40 -0.25 -41.00
N TRP A 38 -46.88 0.71 -41.78
CA TRP A 38 -45.93 0.43 -42.87
C TRP A 38 -44.58 -0.12 -42.38
N ILE A 39 -43.96 0.50 -41.37
CA ILE A 39 -42.73 0.03 -40.71
C ILE A 39 -43.03 -0.17 -39.23
N ASP A 40 -42.61 -1.30 -38.66
CA ASP A 40 -42.60 -1.61 -37.21
C ASP A 40 -43.88 -1.25 -36.43
N GLY A 41 -45.05 -1.31 -37.09
CA GLY A 41 -46.33 -1.00 -36.47
C GLY A 41 -46.59 0.48 -36.19
N GLU A 42 -45.91 1.42 -36.87
CA GLU A 42 -46.15 2.87 -36.77
C GLU A 42 -47.65 3.24 -36.87
N CYS A 43 -48.17 4.06 -35.94
CA CYS A 43 -49.61 4.38 -35.85
C CYS A 43 -50.09 5.33 -36.97
N GLN A 44 -49.21 6.16 -37.50
CA GLN A 44 -49.56 7.22 -38.43
C GLN A 44 -49.58 6.78 -39.89
N GLU A 45 -50.41 7.48 -40.66
CA GLU A 45 -50.34 7.51 -42.11
C GLU A 45 -49.51 8.71 -42.55
N TYR A 46 -48.50 8.48 -43.38
CA TYR A 46 -47.78 9.57 -44.03
C TYR A 46 -48.66 10.12 -45.14
N CYS A 47 -49.03 11.39 -45.02
CA CYS A 47 -50.18 12.00 -45.68
C CYS A 47 -49.80 12.84 -46.92
N GLY A 48 -48.59 12.64 -47.48
CA GLY A 48 -48.04 13.51 -48.52
C GLY A 48 -47.89 14.96 -48.03
N GLU A 49 -48.26 15.93 -48.86
CA GLU A 49 -48.15 17.37 -48.54
C GLU A 49 -49.12 17.86 -47.46
N ASN A 50 -50.08 17.06 -47.01
CA ASN A 50 -51.11 17.52 -46.07
C ASN A 50 -50.58 17.86 -44.67
N CYS A 51 -49.41 17.36 -44.30
CA CYS A 51 -48.76 17.54 -42.99
C CYS A 51 -47.40 18.25 -43.14
N ILE A 52 -47.11 18.79 -44.33
CA ILE A 52 -45.82 19.38 -44.69
C ILE A 52 -46.08 20.77 -45.28
N SER A 53 -45.39 21.78 -44.75
CA SER A 53 -45.41 23.13 -45.31
C SER A 53 -44.01 23.73 -45.31
N VAL A 54 -43.76 24.69 -46.21
CA VAL A 54 -42.55 25.53 -46.14
C VAL A 54 -43.01 26.94 -45.85
N LYS A 55 -42.62 27.47 -44.69
CA LYS A 55 -43.05 28.78 -44.19
C LYS A 55 -41.90 29.45 -43.44
N ASP A 56 -41.79 30.76 -43.60
CA ASP A 56 -40.78 31.59 -42.93
C ASP A 56 -39.32 31.13 -43.14
N GLY A 57 -39.03 30.46 -44.26
CA GLY A 57 -37.70 29.91 -44.58
C GLY A 57 -37.41 28.56 -43.90
N TYR A 58 -38.41 27.90 -43.32
CA TYR A 58 -38.28 26.60 -42.67
C TYR A 58 -39.17 25.56 -43.35
N LEU A 59 -38.66 24.33 -43.45
CA LEU A 59 -39.52 23.17 -43.58
C LEU A 59 -40.24 22.94 -42.25
N SER A 60 -41.56 22.86 -42.30
CA SER A 60 -42.44 22.53 -41.19
C SER A 60 -43.12 21.19 -41.47
N ILE A 61 -42.95 20.24 -40.54
CA ILE A 61 -43.71 18.98 -40.51
C ILE A 61 -44.57 18.99 -39.26
N LYS A 62 -45.89 19.02 -39.45
CA LYS A 62 -46.88 19.11 -38.38
C LYS A 62 -47.79 17.89 -38.38
N PRO A 63 -47.63 16.95 -37.44
CA PRO A 63 -48.54 15.83 -37.29
C PRO A 63 -49.95 16.27 -36.87
N HIS A 64 -50.96 15.51 -37.26
CA HIS A 64 -52.36 15.79 -36.95
C HIS A 64 -53.09 14.54 -36.47
N LEU A 65 -53.89 14.67 -35.42
CA LEU A 65 -54.86 13.64 -35.02
C LEU A 65 -56.24 14.01 -35.60
N THR A 66 -56.77 13.14 -36.46
CA THR A 66 -58.13 13.24 -36.99
C THR A 66 -58.94 12.01 -36.58
N THR A 67 -60.23 11.98 -36.89
CA THR A 67 -61.07 10.77 -36.78
C THR A 67 -61.36 10.20 -38.17
N ASN A 68 -61.46 8.88 -38.28
CA ASN A 68 -61.98 8.22 -39.47
C ASN A 68 -63.52 8.28 -39.51
N ASN A 69 -64.13 7.82 -40.61
CA ASN A 69 -65.59 7.82 -40.79
C ASN A 69 -66.35 6.96 -39.76
N SER A 70 -65.64 6.09 -39.03
CA SER A 70 -66.15 5.22 -37.96
C SER A 70 -65.99 5.82 -36.55
N GLY A 71 -65.40 7.02 -36.44
CA GLY A 71 -65.14 7.71 -35.17
C GLY A 71 -63.85 7.28 -34.46
N GLU A 72 -63.01 6.44 -35.07
CA GLU A 72 -61.74 6.00 -34.49
C GLU A 72 -60.62 7.02 -34.78
N PRO A 73 -59.63 7.19 -33.88
CA PRO A 73 -58.50 8.09 -34.08
C PRO A 73 -57.61 7.64 -35.25
N ARG A 74 -57.23 8.57 -36.12
CA ARG A 74 -56.29 8.42 -37.23
C ARG A 74 -55.18 9.45 -37.08
N TYR A 75 -53.95 8.97 -36.96
CA TYR A 75 -52.76 9.82 -36.88
C TYR A 75 -52.25 10.09 -38.30
N LEU A 76 -52.03 11.36 -38.62
CA LEU A 76 -51.44 11.81 -39.88
C LEU A 76 -50.08 12.45 -39.57
N SER A 77 -49.09 12.19 -40.42
CA SER A 77 -47.78 12.83 -40.31
C SER A 77 -47.11 13.06 -41.66
N GLY A 78 -45.98 13.77 -41.67
CA GLY A 78 -45.20 14.04 -42.86
C GLY A 78 -43.84 13.34 -42.84
N ARG A 79 -43.43 12.90 -44.03
CA ARG A 79 -42.07 12.42 -44.34
C ARG A 79 -41.69 12.93 -45.72
N ILE A 80 -40.48 13.48 -45.85
CA ILE A 80 -39.87 13.82 -47.13
C ILE A 80 -38.60 13.01 -47.35
N SER A 81 -38.29 12.69 -48.60
CA SER A 81 -37.02 12.07 -48.95
C SER A 81 -36.46 12.56 -50.28
N THR A 82 -35.14 12.45 -50.44
CA THR A 82 -34.43 12.71 -51.71
C THR A 82 -34.30 11.46 -52.57
N LEU A 83 -35.03 10.37 -52.25
CA LEU A 83 -34.96 9.09 -52.95
C LEU A 83 -35.18 9.26 -54.46
N GLY A 84 -34.20 8.81 -55.25
CA GLY A 84 -34.22 8.91 -56.71
C GLY A 84 -33.98 10.32 -57.26
N LYS A 85 -33.59 11.27 -56.41
CA LYS A 85 -33.31 12.68 -56.77
C LYS A 85 -31.89 13.10 -56.38
N LYS A 86 -31.48 12.83 -55.14
CA LYS A 86 -30.14 13.14 -54.61
C LYS A 86 -29.67 12.02 -53.69
N ASP A 87 -28.48 11.50 -53.97
CA ASP A 87 -27.79 10.50 -53.17
C ASP A 87 -26.35 10.94 -52.91
N PHE A 88 -25.79 10.51 -51.78
CA PHE A 88 -24.43 10.87 -51.37
C PHE A 88 -23.65 9.64 -50.92
N THR A 89 -22.37 9.59 -51.27
CA THR A 89 -21.41 8.60 -50.76
C THR A 89 -20.25 9.32 -50.11
N TYR A 90 -20.07 9.08 -48.81
CA TYR A 90 -19.17 9.81 -47.91
C TYR A 90 -19.42 11.31 -47.81
N GLY A 91 -18.94 11.90 -46.72
CA GLY A 91 -19.00 13.32 -46.47
C GLY A 91 -19.58 13.65 -45.10
N ARG A 92 -19.81 14.95 -44.89
CA ARG A 92 -20.43 15.49 -43.69
C ARG A 92 -21.80 16.04 -44.04
N ILE A 93 -22.84 15.48 -43.45
CA ILE A 93 -24.20 16.02 -43.52
C ILE A 93 -24.50 16.80 -42.24
N VAL A 94 -25.15 17.94 -42.40
CA VAL A 94 -25.47 18.87 -41.32
C VAL A 94 -26.92 19.31 -41.48
N ALA A 95 -27.71 19.20 -40.42
CA ALA A 95 -29.08 19.68 -40.37
C ALA A 95 -29.28 20.59 -39.15
N ARG A 96 -29.85 21.78 -39.38
CA ARG A 96 -30.25 22.69 -38.30
C ARG A 96 -31.74 22.56 -38.07
N MET A 97 -32.13 22.05 -36.90
CA MET A 97 -33.51 21.66 -36.61
C MET A 97 -33.95 22.09 -35.22
N LYS A 98 -35.26 22.30 -35.06
CA LYS A 98 -35.95 22.51 -33.79
C LYS A 98 -37.11 21.50 -33.70
N ILE A 99 -37.17 20.76 -32.60
CA ILE A 99 -37.98 19.54 -32.50
C ILE A 99 -39.31 19.83 -31.78
N PRO A 100 -40.43 19.16 -32.14
CA PRO A 100 -41.68 19.24 -31.40
C PRO A 100 -41.58 18.58 -30.02
N LYS A 101 -42.14 19.22 -28.99
CA LYS A 101 -42.28 18.66 -27.65
C LYS A 101 -43.69 18.13 -27.43
N ALA A 102 -43.87 16.83 -27.68
CA ALA A 102 -45.15 16.16 -27.54
C ALA A 102 -44.95 14.67 -27.27
N LYS A 103 -45.83 14.08 -26.45
CA LYS A 103 -45.76 12.65 -26.14
C LYS A 103 -46.05 11.81 -27.37
N GLY A 104 -45.28 10.73 -27.56
CA GLY A 104 -45.47 9.77 -28.65
C GLY A 104 -44.97 10.25 -30.03
N LEU A 105 -44.50 11.48 -30.18
CA LEU A 105 -43.85 11.96 -31.41
C LEU A 105 -42.35 11.62 -31.41
N VAL A 106 -41.84 11.18 -32.55
CA VAL A 106 -40.41 10.95 -32.77
C VAL A 106 -39.99 11.66 -34.05
N SER A 107 -39.13 12.67 -33.93
CA SER A 107 -38.58 13.38 -35.10
C SER A 107 -37.27 12.75 -35.52
N TYR A 108 -37.05 12.60 -36.82
CA TYR A 108 -35.84 12.00 -37.33
C TYR A 108 -35.31 12.66 -38.60
N ILE A 109 -33.99 12.56 -38.77
CA ILE A 109 -33.29 12.70 -40.03
C ILE A 109 -32.38 11.49 -40.22
N ARG A 110 -32.56 10.81 -41.35
CA ARG A 110 -31.92 9.52 -41.65
C ARG A 110 -31.27 9.58 -43.02
N LEU A 111 -30.13 8.90 -43.14
CA LEU A 111 -29.55 8.50 -44.40
C LEU A 111 -29.97 7.06 -44.65
N MET A 112 -30.76 6.87 -45.70
CA MET A 112 -31.30 5.57 -46.10
C MET A 112 -30.57 5.09 -47.36
N PRO A 113 -30.31 3.79 -47.51
CA PRO A 113 -29.58 3.29 -48.66
C PRO A 113 -30.44 3.45 -49.92
N THR A 114 -29.86 3.89 -51.02
CA THR A 114 -30.63 3.98 -52.28
C THR A 114 -30.76 2.62 -52.96
N GLU A 115 -29.76 1.77 -52.77
CA GLU A 115 -29.80 0.36 -53.13
C GLU A 115 -30.62 -0.45 -52.12
N GLY A 116 -31.32 -1.48 -52.58
CA GLY A 116 -32.18 -2.33 -51.73
C GLY A 116 -33.63 -1.83 -51.60
N TYR A 117 -33.94 -0.59 -51.96
CA TYR A 117 -35.33 -0.11 -51.99
C TYR A 117 -36.10 -0.71 -53.19
N ASP A 118 -37.17 -1.44 -52.92
CA ASP A 118 -38.07 -1.97 -53.94
C ASP A 118 -39.31 -1.08 -54.07
N LYS A 119 -39.46 -0.44 -55.24
CA LYS A 119 -40.61 0.41 -55.56
C LYS A 119 -41.93 -0.36 -55.73
N GLU A 120 -41.88 -1.65 -56.06
CA GLU A 120 -43.10 -2.45 -56.27
C GLU A 120 -43.71 -2.92 -54.94
N THR A 121 -42.85 -3.36 -54.02
CA THR A 121 -43.27 -3.80 -52.67
C THR A 121 -43.25 -2.69 -51.64
N ASP A 122 -42.72 -1.53 -52.02
CA ASP A 122 -42.66 -0.32 -51.21
C ASP A 122 -41.86 -0.53 -49.91
N ASN A 123 -40.79 -1.33 -49.97
CA ASN A 123 -40.01 -1.76 -48.80
C ASN A 123 -38.52 -1.98 -49.15
N TYR A 124 -37.65 -2.03 -48.14
CA TYR A 124 -36.23 -2.36 -48.29
C TYR A 124 -36.02 -3.87 -48.25
N LYS A 125 -35.54 -4.44 -49.36
CA LYS A 125 -35.13 -5.85 -49.43
C LYS A 125 -33.90 -6.06 -48.56
N GLU A 126 -33.89 -7.16 -47.83
CA GLU A 126 -32.73 -7.61 -47.04
C GLU A 126 -32.23 -6.56 -46.03
N PHE A 127 -33.14 -5.78 -45.44
CA PHE A 127 -32.76 -4.83 -44.38
C PHE A 127 -32.25 -5.57 -43.11
N PRO A 128 -31.05 -5.27 -42.57
CA PRO A 128 -30.26 -4.05 -42.77
C PRO A 128 -28.94 -4.26 -43.56
N LEU A 129 -28.90 -5.21 -44.51
CA LEU A 129 -27.71 -5.53 -45.32
C LEU A 129 -27.11 -4.29 -46.00
N HIS A 130 -27.95 -3.37 -46.45
CA HIS A 130 -27.55 -2.16 -47.17
C HIS A 130 -27.20 -0.97 -46.25
N GLY A 131 -27.34 -1.13 -44.94
CA GLY A 131 -27.00 -0.13 -43.95
C GLY A 131 -28.04 0.99 -43.78
N GLN A 132 -28.03 1.67 -42.64
CA GLN A 132 -28.79 2.91 -42.37
C GLN A 132 -28.01 3.77 -41.37
N ILE A 133 -27.99 5.09 -41.58
CA ILE A 133 -27.40 6.04 -40.63
C ILE A 133 -28.50 7.00 -40.15
N ASP A 134 -28.90 6.86 -38.89
CA ASP A 134 -29.76 7.81 -38.22
C ASP A 134 -28.89 8.97 -37.72
N LEU A 135 -28.94 10.09 -38.43
CA LEU A 135 -28.18 11.28 -38.06
C LEU A 135 -28.68 11.82 -36.72
N ALA A 136 -29.99 11.94 -36.54
CA ALA A 136 -30.60 12.26 -35.25
C ALA A 136 -32.03 11.73 -35.20
N GLU A 137 -32.38 11.06 -34.11
CA GLU A 137 -33.73 10.67 -33.72
C GLU A 137 -34.02 11.20 -32.31
N ILE A 138 -35.10 11.95 -32.15
CA ILE A 138 -35.41 12.69 -30.93
C ILE A 138 -36.88 12.47 -30.56
N SER A 139 -37.10 11.96 -29.35
CA SER A 139 -38.44 11.78 -28.81
C SER A 139 -38.96 13.09 -28.24
N GLY A 140 -40.19 13.48 -28.62
CA GLY A 140 -40.85 14.66 -28.08
C GLY A 140 -41.16 14.56 -26.58
N SER A 141 -41.18 13.34 -26.01
CA SER A 141 -41.29 13.11 -24.56
C SER A 141 -39.98 13.35 -23.81
N ARG A 142 -38.84 13.20 -24.51
CA ARG A 142 -37.49 13.35 -23.96
C ARG A 142 -36.65 14.25 -24.88
N PRO A 143 -37.07 15.52 -25.04
CA PRO A 143 -36.46 16.41 -26.01
C PRO A 143 -35.09 16.94 -25.51
N ASP A 144 -34.58 16.45 -24.39
CA ASP A 144 -33.25 16.68 -23.86
C ASP A 144 -32.21 15.65 -24.37
N GLU A 145 -32.64 14.60 -25.08
CA GLU A 145 -31.78 13.51 -25.57
C GLU A 145 -31.95 13.30 -27.09
N ALA A 146 -30.85 13.39 -27.83
CA ALA A 146 -30.78 13.01 -29.24
C ALA A 146 -30.05 11.67 -29.38
N VAL A 147 -30.58 10.79 -30.23
CA VAL A 147 -30.01 9.46 -30.48
C VAL A 147 -29.56 9.37 -31.93
N SER A 148 -28.32 8.93 -32.16
CA SER A 148 -27.82 8.58 -33.49
C SER A 148 -27.56 7.09 -33.57
N ARG A 149 -27.77 6.51 -34.75
CA ARG A 149 -27.62 5.07 -34.96
C ARG A 149 -26.95 4.77 -36.28
N VAL A 150 -26.23 3.65 -36.31
CA VAL A 150 -25.65 3.02 -37.48
C VAL A 150 -26.15 1.58 -37.45
N ILE A 151 -26.99 1.22 -38.42
CA ILE A 151 -27.63 -0.10 -38.54
C ILE A 151 -27.01 -0.80 -39.75
N PHE A 152 -26.56 -2.05 -39.60
CA PHE A 152 -25.85 -2.79 -40.64
C PHE A 152 -25.86 -4.31 -40.42
N GLY A 153 -25.52 -5.04 -41.49
CA GLY A 153 -25.08 -6.44 -41.40
C GLY A 153 -26.19 -7.49 -41.22
N TYR A 154 -25.80 -8.75 -41.41
CA TYR A 154 -26.56 -9.92 -40.99
C TYR A 154 -25.64 -10.85 -40.18
N PRO A 155 -25.97 -11.21 -38.92
CA PRO A 155 -27.21 -10.86 -38.20
C PRO A 155 -27.38 -9.35 -37.98
N PHE A 156 -28.64 -8.92 -37.88
CA PHE A 156 -29.04 -7.52 -37.69
C PHE A 156 -28.19 -6.90 -36.56
N THR A 157 -27.41 -5.88 -36.89
CA THR A 157 -26.56 -5.19 -35.92
C THR A 157 -26.89 -3.70 -35.91
N GLN A 158 -27.05 -3.15 -34.71
CA GLN A 158 -27.23 -1.73 -34.48
C GLN A 158 -26.14 -1.23 -33.53
N ARG A 159 -25.57 -0.07 -33.83
CA ARG A 159 -24.69 0.68 -32.93
C ARG A 159 -25.21 2.10 -32.80
N SER A 160 -25.37 2.59 -31.58
CA SER A 160 -25.95 3.91 -31.32
C SER A 160 -25.11 4.73 -30.35
N GLY A 161 -25.36 6.02 -30.31
CA GLY A 161 -24.86 6.91 -29.26
C GLY A 161 -25.93 7.96 -28.98
N SER A 162 -26.00 8.42 -27.73
CA SER A 162 -26.93 9.48 -27.37
C SER A 162 -26.22 10.69 -26.80
N TYR A 163 -26.79 11.86 -27.07
CA TYR A 163 -26.32 13.14 -26.57
C TYR A 163 -27.39 13.75 -25.69
N ARG A 164 -27.07 13.92 -24.40
CA ARG A 164 -27.90 14.63 -23.43
C ARG A 164 -27.21 15.91 -22.99
N ARG A 165 -27.96 17.01 -22.93
CA ARG A 165 -27.46 18.29 -22.42
C ARG A 165 -28.22 18.66 -21.15
N LEU A 166 -27.50 18.82 -20.04
CA LEU A 166 -28.08 19.31 -18.79
C LEU A 166 -28.63 20.73 -19.01
N ASN A 167 -29.93 20.93 -18.72
CA ASN A 167 -30.65 22.21 -18.76
C ASN A 167 -30.94 22.82 -20.16
N ILE A 168 -30.83 22.07 -21.25
CA ILE A 168 -31.22 22.52 -22.60
C ILE A 168 -32.12 21.47 -23.27
N ASP A 169 -33.21 21.93 -23.87
CA ASP A 169 -34.26 21.12 -24.51
C ASP A 169 -34.27 21.44 -26.03
N PHE A 170 -34.13 20.44 -26.89
CA PHE A 170 -34.09 20.57 -28.36
C PHE A 170 -35.39 21.11 -28.99
N SER A 171 -36.43 21.31 -28.18
CA SER A 171 -37.66 22.00 -28.58
C SER A 171 -37.69 23.50 -28.26
N SER A 172 -36.70 24.01 -27.53
CA SER A 172 -36.66 25.43 -27.13
C SER A 172 -36.04 26.32 -28.21
N GLU A 173 -34.95 25.88 -28.84
CA GLU A 173 -34.21 26.59 -29.88
C GLU A 173 -33.75 25.64 -31.01
N PHE A 174 -33.11 26.20 -32.04
CA PHE A 174 -32.55 25.41 -33.14
C PHE A 174 -31.16 24.90 -32.80
N HIS A 175 -30.93 23.62 -33.03
CA HIS A 175 -29.65 22.95 -32.84
C HIS A 175 -29.11 22.39 -34.14
N ILE A 176 -27.79 22.25 -34.21
CA ILE A 176 -27.12 21.74 -35.39
C ILE A 176 -26.67 20.30 -35.14
N PHE A 177 -27.27 19.36 -35.86
CA PHE A 177 -26.89 17.96 -35.85
C PHE A 177 -26.02 17.66 -37.07
N SER A 178 -24.94 16.91 -36.89
CA SER A 178 -24.06 16.53 -37.98
C SER A 178 -23.56 15.09 -37.88
N CYS A 179 -23.43 14.45 -39.04
CA CYS A 179 -22.79 13.16 -39.20
C CYS A 179 -21.69 13.31 -40.25
N GLU A 180 -20.46 12.95 -39.92
CA GLU A 180 -19.32 12.85 -40.80
C GLU A 180 -19.00 11.37 -41.01
N TRP A 181 -18.96 10.92 -42.26
CA TRP A 181 -18.80 9.51 -42.60
C TRP A 181 -17.83 9.37 -43.77
N ASP A 182 -16.81 8.54 -43.59
CA ASP A 182 -15.89 8.12 -44.64
C ASP A 182 -15.61 6.60 -44.62
N GLN A 183 -14.49 6.18 -45.23
CA GLN A 183 -14.12 4.77 -45.32
C GLN A 183 -13.59 4.19 -44.00
N ASP A 184 -13.17 5.05 -43.07
CA ASP A 184 -12.51 4.67 -41.82
C ASP A 184 -13.47 4.75 -40.63
N GLU A 185 -14.34 5.75 -40.61
CA GLU A 185 -15.21 6.01 -39.47
C GLU A 185 -16.49 6.80 -39.79
N ILE A 186 -17.42 6.77 -38.83
CA ILE A 186 -18.64 7.56 -38.78
C ILE A 186 -18.67 8.30 -37.44
N ILE A 187 -18.77 9.63 -37.49
CA ILE A 187 -18.70 10.55 -36.36
C ILE A 187 -19.98 11.38 -36.30
N PHE A 188 -20.59 11.47 -35.13
CA PHE A 188 -21.79 12.26 -34.87
C PHE A 188 -21.49 13.38 -33.87
N ALA A 189 -22.01 14.57 -34.18
CA ALA A 189 -21.83 15.76 -33.35
C ALA A 189 -23.10 16.61 -33.30
N CYS A 190 -23.34 17.26 -32.17
CA CYS A 190 -24.42 18.22 -31.95
C CYS A 190 -23.84 19.56 -31.47
N ASP A 191 -24.23 20.67 -32.09
CA ASP A 191 -23.70 22.02 -31.85
C ASP A 191 -22.17 22.09 -31.86
N GLY A 192 -21.54 21.30 -32.74
CA GLY A 192 -20.07 21.22 -32.86
C GLY A 192 -19.38 20.31 -31.85
N LYS A 193 -20.11 19.71 -30.90
CA LYS A 193 -19.58 18.73 -29.94
C LYS A 193 -19.82 17.31 -30.43
N GLU A 194 -18.75 16.58 -30.70
CA GLU A 194 -18.80 15.14 -30.95
C GLU A 194 -19.36 14.40 -29.74
N TYR A 195 -20.24 13.43 -29.97
CA TYR A 195 -20.81 12.59 -28.92
C TYR A 195 -20.82 11.10 -29.25
N TYR A 196 -20.57 10.72 -30.51
CA TYR A 196 -20.54 9.31 -30.89
C TYR A 196 -19.66 9.11 -32.12
N ARG A 197 -18.85 8.03 -32.11
CA ARG A 197 -17.95 7.64 -33.19
C ARG A 197 -17.93 6.11 -33.30
N THR A 198 -17.88 5.60 -34.52
CA THR A 198 -17.67 4.16 -34.80
C THR A 198 -16.78 3.99 -36.03
N SER A 199 -15.92 2.97 -36.02
CA SER A 199 -15.09 2.52 -37.15
C SER A 199 -15.35 1.05 -37.52
N TYR A 200 -16.29 0.41 -36.81
CA TYR A 200 -16.57 -1.02 -36.98
C TYR A 200 -17.98 -1.25 -37.55
N TRP A 201 -18.02 -1.89 -38.72
CA TRP A 201 -19.22 -2.40 -39.36
C TRP A 201 -18.89 -3.53 -40.34
N PHE A 202 -19.93 -4.22 -40.81
CA PHE A 202 -19.82 -5.28 -41.81
C PHE A 202 -21.15 -5.44 -42.56
N ALA A 203 -21.11 -6.09 -43.73
CA ALA A 203 -22.28 -6.54 -44.47
C ALA A 203 -22.09 -8.01 -44.85
N ARG A 204 -23.08 -8.86 -44.61
CA ARG A 204 -22.98 -10.31 -44.85
C ARG A 204 -24.22 -10.82 -45.56
N SER A 205 -24.05 -11.55 -46.65
CA SER A 205 -25.14 -12.24 -47.35
C SER A 205 -24.86 -13.74 -47.33
N GLY A 206 -25.65 -14.48 -46.54
CA GLY A 206 -25.42 -15.91 -46.28
C GLY A 206 -24.10 -16.16 -45.54
N GLU A 207 -23.25 -17.06 -46.06
CA GLU A 207 -21.94 -17.36 -45.44
C GLU A 207 -20.85 -16.33 -45.79
N THR A 208 -21.09 -15.42 -46.75
CA THR A 208 -20.07 -14.55 -47.34
C THR A 208 -20.17 -13.11 -46.81
N GLU A 209 -19.06 -12.54 -46.35
CA GLU A 209 -18.96 -11.12 -45.94
C GLU A 209 -18.56 -10.24 -47.13
N GLU A 210 -19.24 -9.12 -47.35
CA GLU A 210 -18.84 -8.09 -48.31
C GLU A 210 -17.54 -7.40 -47.83
N PRO A 211 -16.62 -7.02 -48.73
CA PRO A 211 -15.41 -6.31 -48.33
C PRO A 211 -15.69 -5.00 -47.58
N TYR A 212 -15.00 -4.80 -46.45
CA TYR A 212 -15.01 -3.52 -45.73
C TYR A 212 -14.58 -2.37 -46.67
N PRO A 213 -15.23 -1.18 -46.63
CA PRO A 213 -16.18 -0.68 -45.62
C PRO A 213 -17.67 -0.88 -45.99
N ALA A 214 -18.07 -1.98 -46.64
CA ALA A 214 -19.49 -2.28 -46.83
C ALA A 214 -20.25 -2.45 -45.49
N PRO A 215 -21.48 -1.94 -45.35
CA PRO A 215 -22.34 -1.39 -46.42
C PRO A 215 -22.24 0.12 -46.63
N PHE A 216 -21.50 0.83 -45.77
CA PHE A 216 -21.35 2.29 -45.83
C PHE A 216 -20.34 2.74 -46.88
N ASN A 217 -20.24 2.00 -47.98
CA ASN A 217 -19.56 2.40 -49.21
C ASN A 217 -20.55 2.63 -50.37
N LYS A 218 -21.86 2.53 -50.10
CA LYS A 218 -22.96 2.68 -51.07
C LYS A 218 -23.55 4.09 -51.04
N PRO A 219 -24.34 4.52 -52.05
CA PRO A 219 -25.06 5.80 -52.02
C PRO A 219 -26.26 5.80 -51.06
N PHE A 220 -26.41 6.90 -50.31
CA PHE A 220 -27.52 7.12 -49.38
C PHE A 220 -28.31 8.38 -49.74
N HIS A 221 -29.64 8.32 -49.64
CA HIS A 221 -30.54 9.46 -49.75
C HIS A 221 -30.96 9.96 -48.35
N VAL A 222 -31.34 11.23 -48.27
CA VAL A 222 -31.79 11.86 -47.02
C VAL A 222 -33.30 11.66 -46.87
N ALA A 223 -33.74 11.28 -45.67
CA ALA A 223 -35.15 11.23 -45.28
C ALA A 223 -35.36 12.00 -43.97
N ILE A 224 -36.39 12.84 -43.92
CA ILE A 224 -36.76 13.65 -42.76
C ILE A 224 -38.24 13.43 -42.47
N GLY A 225 -38.60 13.22 -41.21
CA GLY A 225 -40.00 13.02 -40.86
C GLY A 225 -40.26 13.04 -39.37
N VAL A 226 -41.55 12.91 -39.04
CA VAL A 226 -42.03 12.71 -37.69
C VAL A 226 -42.87 11.44 -37.67
N SER A 227 -42.53 10.46 -36.83
CA SER A 227 -43.36 9.26 -36.62
C SER A 227 -44.17 9.38 -35.32
N VAL A 228 -45.25 8.61 -35.25
CA VAL A 228 -46.12 8.48 -34.08
C VAL A 228 -45.98 7.04 -33.55
N SER A 229 -45.32 6.90 -32.41
CA SER A 229 -45.01 5.59 -31.83
C SER A 229 -46.25 4.88 -31.29
N SER A 230 -46.36 3.59 -31.56
CA SER A 230 -47.12 2.62 -30.75
C SER A 230 -46.16 1.59 -30.17
N ASP A 231 -45.99 1.60 -28.85
CA ASP A 231 -45.57 0.44 -28.04
C ASP A 231 -44.20 -0.24 -28.29
N SER A 232 -43.14 0.45 -28.73
CA SER A 232 -41.79 -0.16 -28.62
C SER A 232 -40.62 0.76 -28.28
N VAL A 233 -40.70 2.08 -28.47
CA VAL A 233 -39.54 2.98 -28.23
C VAL A 233 -39.74 3.95 -27.06
N SER A 234 -40.98 4.34 -26.72
CA SER A 234 -41.24 5.36 -25.70
C SER A 234 -41.98 4.89 -24.45
N ASN A 235 -42.57 3.69 -24.43
CA ASN A 235 -43.57 3.28 -23.41
C ASN A 235 -44.70 4.33 -23.18
N ASP A 236 -44.88 5.28 -24.11
CA ASP A 236 -45.84 6.37 -24.01
C ASP A 236 -47.03 6.09 -24.93
N SER A 237 -48.25 6.41 -24.45
CA SER A 237 -49.46 6.38 -25.27
C SER A 237 -49.35 7.37 -26.46
N PRO A 238 -50.01 7.08 -27.60
CA PRO A 238 -50.05 7.99 -28.75
C PRO A 238 -50.48 9.42 -28.38
N ALA A 239 -49.95 10.41 -29.11
CA ALA A 239 -50.20 11.85 -28.88
C ALA A 239 -51.70 12.16 -28.79
N LYS A 240 -52.16 12.88 -27.74
CA LYS A 240 -53.57 13.31 -27.64
C LYS A 240 -53.83 14.52 -28.54
N SER A 241 -55.09 14.89 -28.76
CA SER A 241 -55.48 16.05 -29.59
C SER A 241 -54.71 17.34 -29.23
N ASP A 242 -54.44 17.52 -27.94
CA ASP A 242 -53.82 18.74 -27.39
C ASP A 242 -52.29 18.73 -27.49
N ASP A 243 -51.68 17.57 -27.77
CA ASP A 243 -50.22 17.40 -27.94
C ASP A 243 -49.76 17.69 -29.40
N ASN A 244 -50.70 17.76 -30.36
CA ASN A 244 -50.42 17.84 -31.80
C ASN A 244 -50.30 19.25 -32.38
N ASP A 245 -50.23 20.29 -31.55
CA ASP A 245 -50.07 21.67 -32.03
C ASP A 245 -48.60 22.11 -32.20
N THR A 246 -47.67 21.16 -32.08
CA THR A 246 -46.22 21.35 -32.25
C THR A 246 -45.74 20.83 -33.61
N GLU A 247 -44.63 21.37 -34.11
CA GLU A 247 -44.09 21.04 -35.43
C GLU A 247 -42.58 20.85 -35.40
N LEU A 248 -42.08 19.97 -36.27
CA LEU A 248 -40.65 19.89 -36.59
C LEU A 248 -40.30 21.01 -37.55
N LEU A 249 -39.35 21.85 -37.16
CA LEU A 249 -38.81 22.91 -38.00
C LEU A 249 -37.39 22.57 -38.43
N VAL A 250 -37.13 22.59 -39.73
CA VAL A 250 -35.79 22.44 -40.32
C VAL A 250 -35.44 23.70 -41.06
N ASP A 251 -34.33 24.33 -40.67
CA ASP A 251 -33.80 25.56 -41.26
C ASP A 251 -32.98 25.26 -42.50
N TYR A 252 -32.06 24.31 -42.42
CA TYR A 252 -31.33 23.86 -43.59
C TYR A 252 -30.84 22.43 -43.44
N VAL A 253 -30.56 21.82 -44.58
CA VAL A 253 -29.73 20.62 -44.70
C VAL A 253 -28.57 20.92 -45.65
N LYS A 254 -27.34 20.60 -45.24
CA LYS A 254 -26.11 20.80 -46.02
C LYS A 254 -25.29 19.54 -46.05
N VAL A 255 -24.76 19.21 -47.22
CA VAL A 255 -23.82 18.10 -47.42
C VAL A 255 -22.51 18.66 -47.93
N TYR A 256 -21.44 18.29 -47.24
CA TYR A 256 -20.07 18.64 -47.55
C TYR A 256 -19.31 17.37 -47.92
N GLN A 257 -18.44 17.43 -48.93
CA GLN A 257 -17.57 16.31 -49.29
C GLN A 257 -16.12 16.79 -49.44
N LYS A 258 -15.18 15.89 -49.12
CA LYS A 258 -13.74 16.06 -49.37
C LYS A 258 -13.34 15.22 -50.58
N HIS A 259 -12.24 15.59 -51.26
CA HIS A 259 -11.66 14.72 -52.28
C HIS A 259 -11.11 13.44 -51.62
N LEU A 260 -11.77 12.30 -51.85
CA LEU A 260 -11.34 10.99 -51.33
C LEU A 260 -10.50 10.27 -52.38
N HIS A 261 -9.34 9.75 -51.98
CA HIS A 261 -8.56 8.84 -52.78
C HIS A 261 -9.00 7.40 -52.49
N PRO A 262 -9.42 6.61 -53.50
CA PRO A 262 -9.79 5.23 -53.27
C PRO A 262 -8.57 4.46 -52.77
N ARG A 263 -8.65 3.96 -51.54
CA ARG A 263 -7.66 3.07 -50.93
C ARG A 263 -8.36 1.84 -50.38
N GLN A 264 -7.65 0.72 -50.37
CA GLN A 264 -8.16 -0.49 -49.73
C GLN A 264 -8.03 -0.30 -48.21
N VAL A 265 -9.15 -0.04 -47.54
CA VAL A 265 -9.21 0.03 -46.08
C VAL A 265 -9.48 -1.38 -45.56
N VAL A 266 -8.70 -1.79 -44.58
CA VAL A 266 -8.93 -3.06 -43.89
C VAL A 266 -9.78 -2.75 -42.67
N ARG A 267 -10.83 -3.55 -42.43
CA ARG A 267 -11.60 -3.48 -41.17
C ARG A 267 -10.59 -3.48 -40.02
N PRO A 268 -10.62 -2.53 -39.07
CA PRO A 268 -9.64 -2.44 -38.00
C PRO A 268 -9.37 -3.82 -37.38
N ALA A 269 -8.12 -4.28 -37.49
CA ALA A 269 -7.71 -5.55 -36.91
C ALA A 269 -7.65 -5.40 -35.39
N ARG A 270 -8.30 -6.29 -34.63
CA ARG A 270 -8.09 -6.40 -33.19
C ARG A 270 -6.66 -6.89 -32.95
N ILE A 271 -5.77 -6.00 -32.51
CA ILE A 271 -4.47 -6.40 -31.96
C ILE A 271 -4.68 -6.68 -30.47
N LEU A 272 -4.70 -7.95 -30.10
CA LEU A 272 -4.46 -8.43 -28.75
C LEU A 272 -3.17 -9.24 -28.78
N THR A 273 -2.14 -8.76 -28.11
CA THR A 273 -0.84 -9.43 -28.04
C THR A 273 -0.91 -10.53 -26.97
N LEU A 274 -0.91 -11.79 -27.42
CA LEU A 274 -0.67 -12.96 -26.57
C LEU A 274 0.84 -13.17 -26.49
N ASP A 275 1.43 -12.87 -25.33
CA ASP A 275 2.83 -13.21 -25.05
C ASP A 275 2.89 -14.48 -24.19
N VAL A 276 3.44 -15.54 -24.76
CA VAL A 276 3.65 -16.83 -24.10
C VAL A 276 5.08 -17.24 -24.36
N ASP A 277 5.98 -16.88 -23.46
CA ASP A 277 7.26 -17.58 -23.28
C ASP A 277 7.55 -17.74 -21.77
N GLY A 278 8.16 -18.82 -21.29
CA GLY A 278 8.82 -19.89 -22.03
C GLY A 278 8.97 -21.17 -21.22
N THR A 279 8.86 -22.31 -21.92
CA THR A 279 9.89 -23.35 -22.03
C THR A 279 9.33 -24.55 -22.81
N GLU A 280 10.08 -24.90 -23.86
CA GLU A 280 10.04 -26.09 -24.73
C GLU A 280 8.76 -26.94 -24.86
N ASN A 281 8.16 -26.82 -26.06
CA ASN A 281 7.47 -27.88 -26.80
C ASN A 281 6.40 -28.71 -26.06
N LYS A 282 5.18 -28.14 -25.94
CA LYS A 282 3.86 -28.75 -26.31
C LYS A 282 2.69 -28.05 -25.61
N SER A 283 2.12 -27.02 -26.25
CA SER A 283 0.67 -26.74 -26.19
C SER A 283 0.32 -25.55 -27.08
N ARG A 284 0.41 -25.75 -28.40
CA ARG A 284 -0.43 -25.01 -29.34
C ARG A 284 -1.88 -25.42 -29.10
N ILE A 285 -2.77 -24.47 -28.88
CA ILE A 285 -4.10 -24.52 -29.48
C ILE A 285 -4.23 -23.24 -30.30
N LYS A 286 -3.95 -23.39 -31.60
CA LYS A 286 -4.64 -22.61 -32.62
C LYS A 286 -6.09 -23.07 -32.58
N ASN A 287 -7.03 -22.13 -32.45
CA ASN A 287 -8.33 -22.30 -33.07
C ASN A 287 -8.59 -21.08 -33.97
N GLY A 288 -9.00 -21.34 -35.22
CA GLY A 288 -8.79 -20.47 -36.39
C GLY A 288 -9.57 -19.16 -36.43
N ASP A 289 -9.02 -18.21 -37.19
CA ASP A 289 -9.60 -17.06 -37.90
C ASP A 289 -10.65 -16.13 -37.25
N ASN A 290 -11.07 -16.36 -36.00
CA ASN A 290 -12.06 -15.52 -35.32
C ASN A 290 -11.55 -15.02 -33.95
N ASN A 291 -10.56 -14.11 -33.98
CA ASN A 291 -10.14 -13.34 -32.80
C ASN A 291 -10.97 -12.07 -32.67
N ALA A 292 -12.19 -12.25 -32.18
CA ALA A 292 -13.08 -11.17 -31.82
C ALA A 292 -13.68 -11.46 -30.43
N PHE A 293 -13.70 -10.50 -29.49
CA PHE A 293 -14.81 -10.45 -28.53
C PHE A 293 -16.09 -10.63 -29.34
N TYR A 294 -16.77 -11.74 -29.12
CA TYR A 294 -18.14 -11.90 -29.54
C TYR A 294 -18.97 -11.11 -28.56
N VAL A 295 -19.61 -10.03 -29.03
CA VAL A 295 -20.81 -9.57 -28.34
C VAL A 295 -21.85 -10.67 -28.56
N ALA A 296 -21.80 -11.72 -27.73
CA ALA A 296 -22.70 -12.86 -27.87
C ALA A 296 -24.10 -12.41 -27.44
N GLU A 297 -24.95 -12.24 -28.45
CA GLU A 297 -26.32 -12.75 -28.53
C GLU A 297 -27.10 -12.83 -27.21
N GLY A 298 -27.72 -11.71 -26.85
CA GLY A 298 -28.72 -11.60 -25.78
C GLY A 298 -28.95 -10.13 -25.45
N ASP A 299 -30.19 -9.67 -25.57
CA ASP A 299 -30.72 -8.29 -25.36
C ASP A 299 -29.66 -7.18 -25.16
N LEU A 300 -29.34 -6.51 -26.27
CA LEU A 300 -28.36 -5.43 -26.34
C LEU A 300 -28.84 -4.15 -25.65
N ASN A 301 -28.74 -4.13 -24.32
CA ASN A 301 -28.84 -2.91 -23.51
C ASN A 301 -27.50 -2.15 -23.43
N ALA A 302 -26.64 -2.19 -24.46
CA ALA A 302 -25.44 -1.35 -24.56
C ALA A 302 -24.88 -1.18 -25.97
N ASN A 303 -24.23 -0.04 -26.19
CA ASN A 303 -23.38 0.23 -27.34
C ASN A 303 -21.94 -0.13 -27.01
N VAL A 304 -21.21 -0.72 -27.98
CA VAL A 304 -19.81 -1.10 -27.80
C VAL A 304 -18.99 -0.56 -28.97
N CYS A 305 -17.96 0.22 -28.67
CA CYS A 305 -17.02 0.78 -29.64
C CYS A 305 -15.58 0.37 -29.29
N PHE A 306 -14.72 0.27 -30.29
CA PHE A 306 -13.27 0.08 -30.12
C PHE A 306 -12.57 1.33 -30.66
N MET A 307 -11.80 1.99 -29.81
CA MET A 307 -10.94 3.11 -30.20
C MET A 307 -9.50 2.76 -29.84
N GLU A 308 -8.62 2.67 -30.84
CA GLU A 308 -7.22 2.25 -30.66
C GLU A 308 -7.07 0.91 -29.90
N ASP A 309 -6.66 0.94 -28.64
CA ASP A 309 -6.46 -0.18 -27.70
C ASP A 309 -7.55 -0.27 -26.61
N GLU A 310 -8.58 0.56 -26.69
CA GLU A 310 -9.66 0.74 -25.70
C GLU A 310 -11.00 0.15 -26.20
N LEU A 311 -11.63 -0.65 -25.34
CA LEU A 311 -12.99 -1.14 -25.45
C LEU A 311 -13.91 -0.21 -24.66
N ILE A 312 -14.82 0.48 -25.35
CA ILE A 312 -15.78 1.42 -24.77
C ILE A 312 -17.18 0.78 -24.79
N ILE A 313 -17.79 0.64 -23.63
CA ILE A 313 -19.12 0.07 -23.42
C ILE A 313 -20.03 1.16 -22.86
N THR A 314 -21.03 1.59 -23.61
CA THR A 314 -22.01 2.60 -23.19
C THR A 314 -23.37 1.94 -22.98
N PRO A 315 -23.82 1.74 -21.73
CA PRO A 315 -25.10 1.09 -21.46
C PRO A 315 -26.30 1.88 -22.00
N SER A 316 -27.19 1.16 -22.69
CA SER A 316 -28.48 1.59 -23.19
C SER A 316 -29.55 1.25 -22.15
N PHE A 317 -30.00 2.23 -21.37
CA PHE A 317 -31.06 2.01 -20.38
C PHE A 317 -32.44 1.92 -21.04
N VAL A 318 -33.17 0.83 -20.81
CA VAL A 318 -34.61 0.69 -21.07
C VAL A 318 -35.34 0.64 -19.72
N ALA A 319 -36.27 1.57 -19.49
CA ALA A 319 -37.01 1.61 -18.23
C ALA A 319 -37.88 0.35 -18.08
N GLY A 320 -37.52 -0.52 -17.13
CA GLY A 320 -38.25 -1.74 -16.80
C GLY A 320 -37.54 -3.06 -17.15
N SER A 321 -36.37 -3.05 -17.81
CA SER A 321 -35.56 -4.26 -17.98
C SER A 321 -34.69 -4.49 -16.75
N SER A 322 -34.83 -5.65 -16.10
CA SER A 322 -33.99 -6.08 -14.97
C SER A 322 -32.63 -6.64 -15.38
N ASP A 323 -32.33 -6.66 -16.68
CA ASP A 323 -31.30 -7.54 -17.21
C ASP A 323 -29.94 -6.81 -17.32
N GLU A 324 -28.91 -7.45 -16.79
CA GLU A 324 -27.52 -6.98 -16.84
C GLU A 324 -27.03 -6.94 -18.29
N THR A 325 -26.29 -5.89 -18.67
CA THR A 325 -25.59 -5.85 -19.95
C THR A 325 -24.39 -6.79 -19.87
N ARG A 326 -24.22 -7.71 -20.83
CA ARG A 326 -23.15 -8.71 -20.81
C ARG A 326 -22.23 -8.56 -22.02
N LEU A 327 -20.92 -8.46 -21.77
CA LEU A 327 -19.89 -8.57 -22.81
C LEU A 327 -19.12 -9.87 -22.62
N LEU A 328 -19.13 -10.74 -23.64
CA LEU A 328 -18.61 -12.09 -23.54
C LEU A 328 -17.32 -12.28 -24.37
N GLN A 329 -16.43 -13.12 -23.88
CA GLN A 329 -15.31 -13.68 -24.64
C GLN A 329 -15.22 -15.18 -24.35
N SER A 330 -15.49 -16.01 -25.35
CA SER A 330 -15.53 -17.47 -25.23
C SER A 330 -14.23 -18.15 -25.68
N GLY A 331 -14.14 -19.46 -25.43
CA GLY A 331 -13.09 -20.31 -25.99
C GLY A 331 -11.91 -20.61 -25.08
N PHE A 332 -12.02 -20.35 -23.76
CA PHE A 332 -10.94 -20.60 -22.81
C PHE A 332 -11.00 -22.00 -22.21
N PRO A 333 -9.96 -22.85 -22.35
CA PRO A 333 -9.90 -24.13 -21.65
C PRO A 333 -9.44 -23.93 -20.20
N PHE A 334 -10.19 -24.48 -19.24
CA PHE A 334 -9.82 -24.51 -17.83
C PHE A 334 -9.60 -25.94 -17.34
N LYS A 335 -8.57 -26.16 -16.53
CA LYS A 335 -8.28 -27.45 -15.91
C LYS A 335 -8.56 -27.43 -14.42
N LYS A 336 -9.16 -28.52 -13.94
CA LYS A 336 -9.44 -28.77 -12.54
C LYS A 336 -8.18 -28.58 -11.70
N ASP A 337 -8.35 -27.92 -10.57
CA ASP A 337 -7.32 -27.64 -9.57
C ASP A 337 -6.16 -26.73 -10.03
N GLU A 338 -6.15 -26.24 -11.27
CA GLU A 338 -5.22 -25.20 -11.71
C GLU A 338 -5.72 -23.80 -11.28
N THR A 339 -4.79 -22.88 -11.00
CA THR A 339 -5.10 -21.48 -10.67
C THR A 339 -4.91 -20.62 -11.90
N TYR A 340 -5.78 -19.63 -12.07
CA TYR A 340 -5.71 -18.68 -13.18
C TYR A 340 -5.81 -17.25 -12.64
N GLU A 341 -5.15 -16.34 -13.34
CA GLU A 341 -5.17 -14.91 -13.12
C GLU A 341 -5.89 -14.23 -14.27
N PHE A 342 -6.94 -13.49 -13.97
CA PHE A 342 -7.57 -12.57 -14.91
C PHE A 342 -7.24 -11.13 -14.53
N SER A 343 -6.98 -10.25 -15.49
CA SER A 343 -6.76 -8.83 -15.28
C SER A 343 -7.25 -7.97 -16.43
N PHE A 344 -7.53 -6.70 -16.16
CA PHE A 344 -7.87 -5.67 -17.13
C PHE A 344 -7.65 -4.29 -16.51
N ASP A 345 -7.45 -3.26 -17.32
CA ASP A 345 -7.52 -1.88 -16.86
C ASP A 345 -8.92 -1.34 -17.17
N GLY A 346 -9.56 -0.68 -16.21
CA GLY A 346 -10.92 -0.15 -16.33
C GLY A 346 -11.03 1.30 -15.84
N ARG A 347 -11.89 2.10 -16.48
CA ARG A 347 -12.39 3.38 -15.94
C ARG A 347 -13.84 3.59 -16.37
N VAL A 348 -14.55 4.50 -15.72
CA VAL A 348 -15.96 4.82 -16.01
C VAL A 348 -16.22 6.31 -16.01
N ASP A 349 -17.15 6.79 -16.83
CA ASP A 349 -17.50 8.22 -16.80
C ASP A 349 -18.25 8.59 -15.50
N GLU A 350 -18.90 7.62 -14.85
CA GLU A 350 -19.59 7.73 -13.55
C GLU A 350 -19.30 6.48 -12.72
N GLU A 351 -18.90 6.67 -11.46
CA GLU A 351 -18.52 5.60 -10.56
C GLU A 351 -19.61 4.53 -10.44
N ARG A 352 -19.24 3.27 -10.66
CA ARG A 352 -20.19 2.15 -10.61
C ARG A 352 -19.49 0.83 -10.35
N THR A 353 -20.28 -0.17 -10.01
CA THR A 353 -19.79 -1.54 -9.85
C THR A 353 -20.02 -2.35 -11.13
N ILE A 354 -19.04 -3.17 -11.50
CA ILE A 354 -19.15 -4.17 -12.57
C ILE A 354 -18.87 -5.57 -12.01
N LYS A 355 -19.39 -6.60 -12.67
CA LYS A 355 -19.15 -8.00 -12.35
C LYS A 355 -18.39 -8.68 -13.48
N CYS A 356 -17.36 -9.43 -13.14
CA CYS A 356 -16.64 -10.31 -14.06
C CYS A 356 -17.01 -11.76 -13.71
N GLN A 357 -17.66 -12.44 -14.65
CA GLN A 357 -18.14 -13.81 -14.51
C GLN A 357 -17.32 -14.76 -15.39
N PHE A 358 -17.24 -16.02 -14.97
CA PHE A 358 -16.61 -17.09 -15.73
C PHE A 358 -17.63 -18.20 -15.87
N GLU A 359 -18.04 -18.51 -17.10
CA GLU A 359 -19.12 -19.43 -17.38
C GLU A 359 -18.64 -20.55 -18.30
N SER A 360 -19.10 -21.77 -18.07
CA SER A 360 -18.88 -22.90 -18.96
C SER A 360 -19.64 -22.69 -20.27
N ASP A 361 -18.94 -22.82 -21.41
CA ASP A 361 -19.58 -22.69 -22.73
C ASP A 361 -20.51 -23.88 -23.04
N GLU A 362 -20.35 -25.02 -22.33
CA GLU A 362 -21.12 -26.24 -22.57
C GLU A 362 -22.51 -26.21 -21.93
N ASP A 363 -22.63 -25.63 -20.73
CA ASP A 363 -23.86 -25.67 -19.92
C ASP A 363 -24.22 -24.34 -19.24
N GLY A 364 -23.47 -23.26 -19.51
CA GLY A 364 -23.72 -21.93 -18.97
C GLY A 364 -23.52 -21.81 -17.47
N LYS A 365 -22.98 -22.84 -16.81
CA LYS A 365 -22.76 -22.80 -15.36
C LYS A 365 -21.62 -21.85 -15.02
N GLN A 366 -21.86 -21.05 -14.00
CA GLN A 366 -20.83 -20.24 -13.36
C GLN A 366 -19.73 -21.17 -12.78
N ILE A 367 -18.48 -20.91 -13.18
CA ILE A 367 -17.29 -21.67 -12.79
C ILE A 367 -16.83 -21.28 -11.38
N ILE A 368 -16.81 -19.98 -11.10
CA ILE A 368 -16.41 -19.38 -9.83
C ILE A 368 -17.35 -18.23 -9.46
N GLU A 369 -17.44 -17.87 -8.19
CA GLU A 369 -18.21 -16.68 -7.76
C GLU A 369 -17.84 -15.43 -8.58
N PRO A 370 -18.83 -14.64 -9.05
CA PRO A 370 -18.55 -13.44 -9.85
C PRO A 370 -17.66 -12.45 -9.12
N TYR A 371 -16.56 -12.04 -9.76
CA TYR A 371 -15.68 -11.00 -9.23
C TYR A 371 -16.31 -9.63 -9.44
N THR A 372 -16.71 -9.01 -8.34
CA THR A 372 -17.42 -7.72 -8.34
C THR A 372 -16.43 -6.63 -7.95
N THR A 373 -16.30 -5.58 -8.78
CA THR A 373 -15.35 -4.49 -8.54
C THR A 373 -15.95 -3.13 -8.87
N ARG A 374 -15.56 -2.10 -8.14
CA ARG A 374 -15.96 -0.70 -8.38
C ARG A 374 -14.97 -0.08 -9.35
N LEU A 375 -15.48 0.58 -10.38
CA LEU A 375 -14.70 1.40 -11.29
C LEU A 375 -14.90 2.87 -10.95
N GLU A 376 -13.83 3.66 -11.09
CA GLU A 376 -13.79 5.11 -10.91
C GLU A 376 -13.46 5.85 -12.22
N GLN A 377 -13.41 7.19 -12.16
CA GLN A 377 -13.19 8.04 -13.35
C GLN A 377 -11.77 7.99 -13.93
N HIS A 378 -10.79 7.54 -13.14
CA HIS A 378 -9.42 7.33 -13.59
C HIS A 378 -9.17 5.85 -13.94
N TRP A 379 -8.16 5.57 -14.75
CA TRP A 379 -7.77 4.20 -15.09
C TRP A 379 -7.29 3.43 -13.85
N GLN A 380 -7.90 2.28 -13.62
CA GLN A 380 -7.59 1.38 -12.51
C GLN A 380 -7.28 -0.01 -13.06
N LYS A 381 -6.22 -0.63 -12.57
CA LYS A 381 -5.88 -2.01 -12.93
C LYS A 381 -6.61 -2.98 -12.00
N HIS A 382 -7.45 -3.82 -12.58
CA HIS A 382 -8.16 -4.87 -11.87
C HIS A 382 -7.52 -6.21 -12.18
N ARG A 383 -7.42 -7.06 -11.16
CA ARG A 383 -6.88 -8.42 -11.31
C ARG A 383 -7.61 -9.33 -10.35
N MET A 384 -7.74 -10.61 -10.67
CA MET A 384 -8.29 -11.63 -9.79
C MET A 384 -7.53 -12.94 -9.99
N LEU A 385 -7.39 -13.72 -8.93
CA LEU A 385 -6.90 -15.09 -8.97
C LEU A 385 -8.06 -16.01 -8.62
N PHE A 386 -8.20 -17.11 -9.35
CA PHE A 386 -9.21 -18.11 -9.04
C PHE A 386 -8.73 -19.52 -9.36
N LYS A 387 -9.20 -20.48 -8.56
CA LYS A 387 -8.93 -21.89 -8.74
C LYS A 387 -10.14 -22.56 -9.40
N VAL A 388 -9.89 -23.38 -10.41
CA VAL A 388 -10.95 -24.00 -11.21
C VAL A 388 -11.44 -25.29 -10.52
N PRO A 389 -12.75 -25.45 -10.27
CA PRO A 389 -13.30 -26.58 -9.51
C PRO A 389 -13.32 -27.92 -10.27
N GLU A 390 -13.44 -27.88 -11.59
CA GLU A 390 -13.51 -29.05 -12.48
C GLU A 390 -12.94 -28.73 -13.88
N ASP A 391 -12.83 -29.73 -14.75
CA ASP A 391 -12.29 -29.50 -16.10
C ASP A 391 -13.37 -28.91 -17.00
N TYR A 392 -13.06 -27.78 -17.65
CA TYR A 392 -13.92 -27.16 -18.66
C TYR A 392 -13.17 -27.11 -19.99
N LYS A 393 -13.74 -27.75 -21.02
CA LYS A 393 -13.12 -27.75 -22.37
C LYS A 393 -13.14 -26.37 -23.01
N SER A 394 -14.17 -25.59 -22.71
CA SER A 394 -14.36 -24.22 -23.20
C SER A 394 -15.19 -23.45 -22.19
N ALA A 395 -14.77 -22.22 -21.93
CA ALA A 395 -15.41 -21.30 -21.00
C ALA A 395 -15.33 -19.86 -21.51
N SER A 396 -16.22 -19.04 -20.99
CA SER A 396 -16.39 -17.63 -21.30
C SER A 396 -16.02 -16.74 -20.13
N VAL A 397 -15.35 -15.63 -20.44
CA VAL A 397 -15.24 -14.46 -19.54
C VAL A 397 -16.37 -13.50 -19.89
N VAL A 398 -17.12 -13.06 -18.89
CA VAL A 398 -18.26 -12.16 -19.09
C VAL A 398 -18.15 -10.92 -18.21
N PHE A 399 -18.13 -9.74 -18.81
CA PHE A 399 -18.35 -8.48 -18.09
C PHE A 399 -19.85 -8.23 -17.99
N ALA A 400 -20.43 -8.47 -16.83
CA ALA A 400 -21.81 -8.16 -16.49
C ALA A 400 -21.90 -6.78 -15.83
N ILE A 401 -22.69 -5.90 -16.44
CA ILE A 401 -22.78 -4.49 -16.12
C ILE A 401 -24.22 -4.21 -15.70
N ASP A 402 -24.36 -3.74 -14.46
CA ASP A 402 -25.63 -3.32 -13.91
C ASP A 402 -26.18 -2.12 -14.72
N PRO A 403 -27.42 -2.09 -15.21
CA PRO A 403 -27.96 -0.99 -16.00
C PRO A 403 -28.21 0.33 -15.23
N ILE A 404 -27.92 0.46 -13.92
CA ILE A 404 -28.21 1.67 -13.11
C ILE A 404 -27.69 3.00 -13.73
N SER A 405 -26.55 2.98 -14.43
CA SER A 405 -25.99 4.19 -15.08
C SER A 405 -25.81 4.00 -16.60
N LYS A 406 -26.06 5.09 -17.35
CA LYS A 406 -25.77 5.21 -18.79
C LYS A 406 -24.32 5.62 -19.09
N ALA A 407 -23.52 5.92 -18.06
CA ALA A 407 -22.14 6.32 -18.21
C ALA A 407 -21.30 5.22 -18.88
N SER A 408 -20.38 5.63 -19.77
CA SER A 408 -19.55 4.66 -20.49
C SER A 408 -18.54 4.03 -19.55
N ILE A 409 -18.26 2.76 -19.81
CA ILE A 409 -17.20 1.97 -19.20
C ILE A 409 -16.13 1.78 -20.26
N HIS A 410 -14.89 1.97 -19.85
CA HIS A 410 -13.74 1.85 -20.72
C HIS A 410 -12.84 0.76 -20.18
N ILE A 411 -12.43 -0.17 -21.03
CA ILE A 411 -11.64 -1.34 -20.65
C ILE A 411 -10.48 -1.48 -21.63
N ARG A 412 -9.27 -1.77 -21.14
CA ARG A 412 -8.11 -2.13 -21.96
C ARG A 412 -7.24 -3.17 -21.25
N ASN A 413 -6.16 -3.61 -21.89
CA ASN A 413 -5.14 -4.49 -21.28
C ASN A 413 -5.71 -5.77 -20.62
N ILE A 414 -6.74 -6.38 -21.22
CA ILE A 414 -7.36 -7.61 -20.69
C ILE A 414 -6.39 -8.79 -20.85
N SER A 415 -6.16 -9.56 -19.78
CA SER A 415 -5.24 -10.71 -19.75
C SER A 415 -5.78 -11.85 -18.89
N LEU A 416 -5.63 -13.09 -19.35
CA LEU A 416 -5.91 -14.32 -18.59
C LEU A 416 -4.68 -15.25 -18.63
N LYS A 417 -4.09 -15.56 -17.48
CA LYS A 417 -2.84 -16.33 -17.36
C LYS A 417 -3.03 -17.53 -16.43
N ARG A 418 -2.48 -18.69 -16.80
CA ARG A 418 -2.40 -19.83 -15.87
C ARG A 418 -1.30 -19.58 -14.84
N ARG A 419 -1.62 -19.79 -13.56
CA ARG A 419 -0.76 -19.61 -12.40
C ARG A 419 -0.53 -20.96 -11.69
N PRO A 420 0.70 -21.49 -11.60
CA PRO A 420 0.95 -22.69 -10.79
C PRO A 420 0.50 -22.51 -9.34
N MET A 421 -0.06 -23.56 -8.73
CA MET A 421 -0.70 -23.59 -7.39
C MET A 421 0.19 -23.18 -6.19
N ASN A 422 1.43 -22.74 -6.44
CA ASN A 422 2.36 -22.17 -5.46
C ASN A 422 2.35 -20.62 -5.40
N GLU A 423 1.54 -19.93 -6.22
CA GLU A 423 1.57 -18.45 -6.36
C GLU A 423 0.64 -17.65 -5.44
N ASP A 424 -0.09 -18.27 -4.51
CA ASP A 424 -0.80 -17.53 -3.44
C ASP A 424 0.16 -16.94 -2.37
N ARG A 425 1.46 -16.99 -2.66
CA ARG A 425 2.56 -16.54 -1.81
C ARG A 425 3.04 -15.17 -2.29
N ARG A 426 2.64 -14.14 -1.56
CA ARG A 426 3.19 -12.79 -1.61
C ARG A 426 4.69 -12.80 -1.36
N LYS A 427 5.38 -11.77 -1.83
CA LYS A 427 6.80 -11.52 -1.52
C LYS A 427 6.97 -10.30 -0.62
N PHE A 428 8.13 -10.13 -0.01
CA PHE A 428 8.44 -8.95 0.78
C PHE A 428 9.00 -7.81 -0.06
N ILE A 429 8.55 -6.58 0.19
CA ILE A 429 9.29 -5.37 -0.19
C ILE A 429 9.94 -4.85 1.07
N ALA A 430 11.28 -4.91 1.13
CA ALA A 430 12.01 -4.36 2.27
C ALA A 430 12.14 -2.85 2.11
N VAL A 431 11.76 -2.09 3.14
CA VAL A 431 11.94 -0.64 3.21
C VAL A 431 12.91 -0.34 4.35
N CYS A 432 14.06 0.21 4.02
CA CYS A 432 15.18 0.41 4.93
C CYS A 432 15.42 1.92 5.11
N GLY A 433 15.28 2.40 6.34
CA GLY A 433 15.49 3.81 6.67
C GLY A 433 15.60 4.01 8.17
N VAL A 434 15.30 5.23 8.61
CA VAL A 434 15.32 5.58 10.04
C VAL A 434 14.00 6.26 10.40
N TRP A 435 13.38 5.78 11.47
CA TRP A 435 12.16 6.38 12.03
C TRP A 435 12.57 7.47 13.03
N ASP A 436 13.19 8.53 12.52
CA ASP A 436 13.44 9.74 13.30
C ASP A 436 12.60 10.86 12.69
N ASP A 437 11.95 11.66 13.54
CA ASP A 437 11.00 12.81 13.41
C ASP A 437 10.52 13.31 12.02
N SER A 438 10.59 12.49 10.98
CA SER A 438 10.34 12.83 9.60
C SER A 438 9.03 12.19 9.15
N ASP A 439 7.99 13.02 9.11
CA ASP A 439 6.68 12.65 8.60
C ASP A 439 6.77 11.96 7.21
N ASN A 440 7.79 12.29 6.42
CA ASN A 440 8.04 11.73 5.09
C ASN A 440 8.22 10.21 5.07
N TYR A 441 8.96 9.60 6.01
CA TYR A 441 9.17 8.15 6.02
C TYR A 441 7.88 7.40 6.37
N SER A 442 7.14 7.91 7.35
CA SER A 442 5.83 7.38 7.75
C SER A 442 4.78 7.53 6.65
N LEU A 443 4.70 8.70 6.02
CA LEU A 443 3.79 8.96 4.90
C LEU A 443 4.14 8.10 3.69
N PHE A 444 5.42 7.87 3.42
CA PHE A 444 5.88 6.94 2.39
C PHE A 444 5.42 5.50 2.67
N LEU A 445 5.61 4.97 3.89
CA LEU A 445 5.11 3.64 4.23
C LEU A 445 3.59 3.53 4.04
N ARG A 446 2.84 4.60 4.32
CA ARG A 446 1.39 4.65 4.07
C ARG A 446 1.03 4.70 2.60
N ALA A 447 1.80 5.41 1.79
CA ALA A 447 1.64 5.43 0.34
C ALA A 447 1.75 4.03 -0.27
N LEU A 448 2.67 3.21 0.25
CA LEU A 448 2.88 1.84 -0.20
C LEU A 448 1.76 0.87 0.21
N GLN A 449 0.88 1.26 1.14
CA GLN A 449 -0.24 0.41 1.61
C GLN A 449 -1.51 0.60 0.78
N ASN A 450 -1.38 0.53 -0.54
CA ASN A 450 -2.53 0.46 -1.44
C ASN A 450 -2.90 -1.00 -1.73
N GLU A 451 -4.14 -1.21 -2.20
CA GLU A 451 -4.67 -2.55 -2.45
C GLU A 451 -3.88 -3.32 -3.50
N GLU A 452 -3.34 -2.64 -4.51
CA GLU A 452 -2.57 -3.27 -5.59
C GLU A 452 -1.23 -3.83 -5.09
N LEU A 453 -0.49 -3.08 -4.28
CA LEU A 453 0.76 -3.53 -3.64
C LEU A 453 0.47 -4.65 -2.63
N ASN A 454 -0.49 -4.45 -1.72
CA ASN A 454 -0.77 -5.35 -0.60
C ASN A 454 -1.26 -6.75 -1.05
N ARG A 455 -1.81 -6.82 -2.26
CA ARG A 455 -2.23 -8.06 -2.89
C ARG A 455 -1.05 -8.99 -3.18
N ASP A 456 0.02 -8.47 -3.78
CA ASP A 456 1.15 -9.27 -4.25
C ASP A 456 2.33 -9.24 -3.28
N TYR A 457 2.36 -8.27 -2.37
CA TYR A 457 3.50 -8.00 -1.51
C TYR A 457 3.11 -7.74 -0.06
N VAL A 458 4.06 -8.01 0.83
CA VAL A 458 4.04 -7.58 2.23
C VAL A 458 5.17 -6.57 2.42
N ILE A 459 4.85 -5.39 2.90
CA ILE A 459 5.85 -4.36 3.18
C ILE A 459 6.58 -4.73 4.47
N ALA A 460 7.91 -4.81 4.46
CA ALA A 460 8.73 -5.05 5.64
C ALA A 460 9.63 -3.83 5.90
N SER A 461 9.26 -3.00 6.86
CA SER A 461 10.01 -1.80 7.24
C SER A 461 11.09 -2.13 8.27
N PHE A 462 12.34 -1.82 7.98
CA PHE A 462 13.50 -1.97 8.86
C PHE A 462 14.02 -0.60 9.27
N THR A 463 14.06 -0.34 10.58
CA THR A 463 14.57 0.91 11.13
C THR A 463 16.01 0.76 11.65
N PHE A 464 16.91 1.59 11.14
CA PHE A 464 18.33 1.69 11.54
C PHE A 464 18.56 2.95 12.40
N THR A 465 19.80 3.29 12.70
CA THR A 465 20.12 4.40 13.63
C THR A 465 20.49 5.69 12.91
N ALA A 466 20.05 6.82 13.47
CA ALA A 466 20.28 8.16 12.91
C ALA A 466 21.68 8.74 13.18
N THR A 467 22.51 8.06 13.99
CA THR A 467 23.78 8.60 14.49
C THR A 467 24.98 7.98 13.81
N ASN A 468 26.00 8.78 13.49
CA ASN A 468 27.31 8.26 13.09
C ASN A 468 27.84 7.32 14.17
N SER A 469 27.93 6.05 13.81
CA SER A 469 28.13 4.97 14.73
C SER A 469 29.59 4.51 14.66
N GLY A 470 30.21 4.19 15.81
CA GLY A 470 31.57 3.63 15.82
C GLY A 470 31.59 2.24 15.19
N THR A 471 32.77 1.68 14.89
CA THR A 471 32.93 0.37 14.18
C THR A 471 32.05 -0.73 14.77
N THR A 472 31.95 -0.83 16.10
CA THR A 472 31.10 -1.82 16.78
C THR A 472 29.61 -1.63 16.50
N GLN A 473 29.09 -0.40 16.40
CA GLN A 473 27.67 -0.19 16.11
C GLN A 473 27.34 -0.51 14.65
N ALA A 474 28.25 -0.21 13.72
CA ALA A 474 28.10 -0.57 12.31
C ALA A 474 28.00 -2.10 12.13
N GLU A 475 28.84 -2.88 12.84
CA GLU A 475 28.76 -4.34 12.86
C GLU A 475 27.39 -4.87 13.31
N LEU A 476 26.78 -4.24 14.33
CA LEU A 476 25.45 -4.64 14.80
C LEU A 476 24.35 -4.33 13.78
N GLU A 477 24.43 -3.21 13.07
CA GLU A 477 23.46 -2.86 12.01
C GLU A 477 23.61 -3.77 10.79
N LEU A 478 24.82 -4.19 10.45
CA LEU A 478 25.09 -5.18 9.41
C LEU A 478 24.44 -6.54 9.74
N GLU A 479 24.56 -7.01 11.01
CA GLU A 479 23.87 -8.23 11.47
C GLU A 479 22.35 -8.13 11.27
N PHE A 480 21.78 -6.93 11.51
CA PHE A 480 20.35 -6.69 11.31
C PHE A 480 19.95 -6.67 9.82
N ALA A 481 20.75 -6.04 8.96
CA ALA A 481 20.55 -6.03 7.52
C ALA A 481 20.64 -7.46 6.92
N ASP A 482 21.49 -8.33 7.47
CA ASP A 482 21.64 -9.71 7.01
C ASP A 482 20.36 -10.56 7.19
N LEU A 483 19.38 -10.13 8.00
CA LEU A 483 18.08 -10.81 8.08
C LEU A 483 17.38 -10.85 6.71
N LEU A 484 17.59 -9.85 5.86
CA LEU A 484 17.01 -9.78 4.50
C LEU A 484 17.49 -10.93 3.62
N THR A 485 18.69 -11.48 3.87
CA THR A 485 19.21 -12.64 3.12
C THR A 485 18.30 -13.86 3.24
N ARG A 486 17.57 -13.99 4.36
CA ARG A 486 16.65 -15.09 4.67
C ARG A 486 15.20 -14.81 4.27
N MET A 487 14.94 -13.66 3.62
CA MET A 487 13.60 -13.26 3.16
C MET A 487 13.40 -13.53 1.66
N ASP A 488 12.15 -13.77 1.30
CA ASP A 488 11.64 -13.91 -0.08
C ASP A 488 11.26 -12.53 -0.58
N LEU A 489 12.27 -11.81 -1.06
CA LEU A 489 12.18 -10.39 -1.41
C LEU A 489 11.79 -10.20 -2.88
N ALA A 490 11.00 -9.17 -3.15
CA ALA A 490 10.73 -8.64 -4.49
C ALA A 490 11.52 -7.36 -4.79
N ALA A 491 11.85 -6.59 -3.75
CA ALA A 491 12.66 -5.37 -3.86
C ALA A 491 13.26 -4.97 -2.51
N ILE A 492 14.28 -4.12 -2.57
CA ILE A 492 14.83 -3.39 -1.42
C ILE A 492 14.76 -1.90 -1.72
N ILE A 493 14.16 -1.13 -0.82
CA ILE A 493 14.08 0.32 -0.88
C ILE A 493 14.96 0.89 0.22
N VAL A 494 15.85 1.82 -0.11
CA VAL A 494 16.85 2.36 0.82
C VAL A 494 16.76 3.88 0.87
N PHE A 495 16.49 4.45 2.05
CA PHE A 495 16.61 5.88 2.30
C PHE A 495 18.05 6.23 2.68
N GLY A 496 18.90 6.39 1.66
CA GLY A 496 20.36 6.46 1.84
C GLY A 496 20.83 7.64 2.69
N GLU A 497 20.18 8.81 2.60
CA GLU A 497 20.53 9.97 3.42
C GLU A 497 20.11 9.83 4.90
N MET A 498 19.13 8.96 5.19
CA MET A 498 18.68 8.70 6.57
C MET A 498 19.62 7.71 7.29
N ILE A 499 20.12 6.71 6.58
CA ILE A 499 21.03 5.70 7.14
C ILE A 499 22.45 6.28 7.18
N LYS A 500 22.98 6.56 8.38
CA LYS A 500 24.30 7.19 8.52
C LYS A 500 25.48 6.24 8.33
N THR A 501 25.26 4.94 8.48
CA THR A 501 26.30 3.91 8.32
C THR A 501 26.39 3.49 6.85
N LYS A 502 27.42 3.96 6.14
CA LYS A 502 27.62 3.65 4.71
C LYS A 502 27.71 2.15 4.42
N ASP A 503 28.41 1.40 5.26
CA ASP A 503 28.58 -0.05 5.09
C ASP A 503 27.23 -0.80 5.07
N VAL A 504 26.22 -0.29 5.78
CA VAL A 504 24.86 -0.85 5.78
C VAL A 504 24.17 -0.61 4.43
N ILE A 505 24.31 0.59 3.85
CA ILE A 505 23.75 0.91 2.52
C ILE A 505 24.37 0.01 1.45
N ASP A 506 25.70 -0.11 1.48
CA ASP A 506 26.44 -0.98 0.56
C ASP A 506 26.00 -2.45 0.72
N ARG A 507 25.85 -2.92 1.97
CA ARG A 507 25.38 -4.28 2.26
C ARG A 507 23.96 -4.55 1.76
N LEU A 508 23.04 -3.60 1.91
CA LEU A 508 21.66 -3.74 1.41
C LEU A 508 21.64 -3.87 -0.13
N SER A 509 22.50 -3.13 -0.82
CA SER A 509 22.69 -3.25 -2.27
C SER A 509 23.23 -4.61 -2.67
N GLU A 510 24.27 -5.10 -2.00
CA GLU A 510 24.83 -6.43 -2.23
C GLU A 510 23.79 -7.55 -2.08
N ILE A 511 22.92 -7.46 -1.07
CA ILE A 511 21.85 -8.42 -0.84
C ILE A 511 20.86 -8.42 -2.01
N GLY A 512 20.48 -7.24 -2.51
CA GLY A 512 19.59 -7.11 -3.65
C GLY A 512 20.19 -7.67 -4.94
N HIS A 513 21.45 -7.34 -5.24
CA HIS A 513 22.18 -7.88 -6.39
C HIS A 513 22.34 -9.40 -6.32
N ALA A 514 22.69 -9.94 -5.14
CA ALA A 514 22.82 -11.38 -4.95
C ALA A 514 21.50 -12.15 -5.13
N LYS A 515 20.36 -11.49 -4.88
CA LYS A 515 19.01 -12.05 -5.06
C LYS A 515 18.41 -11.76 -6.43
N ASP A 516 19.11 -11.01 -7.28
CA ASP A 516 18.63 -10.58 -8.60
C ASP A 516 17.29 -9.83 -8.55
N ILE A 517 17.19 -8.83 -7.66
CA ILE A 517 16.00 -7.98 -7.45
C ILE A 517 16.35 -6.49 -7.52
N PRO A 518 15.39 -5.59 -7.82
CA PRO A 518 15.64 -4.17 -7.83
C PRO A 518 15.98 -3.64 -6.44
N VAL A 519 17.02 -2.81 -6.40
CA VAL A 519 17.37 -1.96 -5.25
C VAL A 519 17.09 -0.51 -5.64
N ILE A 520 16.19 0.14 -4.93
CA ILE A 520 15.77 1.53 -5.18
C ILE A 520 16.32 2.40 -4.05
N THR A 521 17.20 3.33 -4.38
CA THR A 521 17.81 4.24 -3.40
C THR A 521 17.18 5.63 -3.51
N PHE A 522 16.80 6.22 -2.39
CA PHE A 522 16.24 7.57 -2.32
C PHE A 522 17.33 8.56 -1.93
N GLN A 523 17.48 9.62 -2.73
CA GLN A 523 18.44 10.73 -2.53
C GLN A 523 19.91 10.31 -2.42
N HIS A 524 20.24 9.09 -2.84
CA HIS A 524 21.58 8.53 -2.69
C HIS A 524 21.92 7.64 -3.88
N LYS A 525 22.72 8.16 -4.82
CA LYS A 525 23.11 7.41 -6.02
C LYS A 525 24.10 6.31 -5.65
N LEU A 526 23.71 5.07 -5.94
CA LEU A 526 24.55 3.88 -5.74
C LEU A 526 24.63 3.08 -7.05
N LYS A 527 25.82 2.59 -7.38
CA LYS A 527 26.05 1.88 -8.63
C LYS A 527 25.25 0.57 -8.68
N GLY A 528 24.56 0.33 -9.80
CA GLY A 528 23.71 -0.84 -9.97
C GLY A 528 22.41 -0.79 -9.15
N CYS A 529 22.06 0.38 -8.62
CA CYS A 529 20.78 0.65 -7.99
C CYS A 529 20.01 1.73 -8.76
N ILE A 530 18.69 1.61 -8.75
CA ILE A 530 17.80 2.62 -9.33
C ILE A 530 17.75 3.81 -8.36
N ASN A 531 18.09 5.01 -8.83
CA ASN A 531 18.01 6.22 -8.00
C ASN A 531 16.62 6.86 -8.12
N ALA A 532 16.02 7.17 -6.98
CA ALA A 532 14.82 7.98 -6.86
C ALA A 532 15.20 9.33 -6.24
N ASP A 533 14.93 10.42 -6.95
CA ASP A 533 15.16 11.77 -6.44
C ASP A 533 13.86 12.60 -6.44
N PHE A 534 13.83 13.69 -5.69
CA PHE A 534 12.64 14.51 -5.51
C PHE A 534 12.74 15.83 -6.28
N GLU A 535 11.67 16.23 -6.98
CA GLU A 535 11.64 17.47 -7.76
C GLU A 535 11.31 18.69 -6.91
N TYR A 536 12.16 19.01 -5.93
CA TYR A 536 11.96 20.14 -5.00
C TYR A 536 11.73 21.46 -5.73
N ALA A 537 12.59 21.79 -6.71
CA ALA A 537 12.54 23.05 -7.44
C ALA A 537 11.22 23.23 -8.21
N SER A 538 10.77 22.17 -8.91
CA SER A 538 9.51 22.18 -9.67
C SER A 538 8.30 22.34 -8.75
N GLY A 539 8.29 21.62 -7.62
CA GLY A 539 7.25 21.76 -6.61
C GLY A 539 7.18 23.16 -6.01
N PHE A 540 8.33 23.71 -5.62
CA PHE A 540 8.42 25.01 -4.95
C PHE A 540 8.05 26.13 -5.90
N ARG A 541 8.51 26.05 -7.16
CA ARG A 541 8.14 26.96 -8.25
C ARG A 541 6.62 27.08 -8.39
N LYS A 542 5.88 25.96 -8.43
CA LYS A 542 4.40 25.95 -8.52
C LYS A 542 3.72 26.71 -7.37
N VAL A 543 4.29 26.68 -6.16
CA VAL A 543 3.74 27.43 -5.02
C VAL A 543 3.95 28.93 -5.20
N VAL A 544 5.13 29.35 -5.66
CA VAL A 544 5.43 30.77 -5.91
C VAL A 544 4.62 31.29 -7.09
N GLU A 545 4.56 30.55 -8.20
CA GLU A 545 3.77 30.88 -9.39
C GLU A 545 2.29 31.03 -9.02
N HIS A 546 1.73 30.12 -8.21
CA HIS A 546 0.35 30.26 -7.73
C HIS A 546 0.08 31.60 -7.02
N VAL A 547 0.99 32.04 -6.13
CA VAL A 547 0.82 33.30 -5.41
C VAL A 547 0.91 34.51 -6.34
N VAL A 548 1.78 34.45 -7.34
CA VAL A 548 1.96 35.54 -8.32
C VAL A 548 0.83 35.59 -9.34
N GLU A 549 0.46 34.45 -9.93
CA GLU A 549 -0.47 34.34 -11.05
C GLU A 549 -1.94 34.39 -10.60
N GLU A 550 -2.31 33.59 -9.59
CA GLU A 550 -3.71 33.44 -9.16
C GLU A 550 -4.13 34.54 -8.19
N HIS A 551 -3.23 34.96 -7.29
CA HIS A 551 -3.51 36.01 -6.30
C HIS A 551 -3.02 37.40 -6.71
N GLY A 552 -2.27 37.49 -7.82
CA GLY A 552 -1.79 38.77 -8.35
C GLY A 552 -0.81 39.51 -7.43
N ALA A 553 -0.13 38.80 -6.53
CA ALA A 553 0.82 39.37 -5.58
C ALA A 553 2.02 40.02 -6.30
N LYS A 554 2.44 41.21 -5.85
CA LYS A 554 3.52 42.00 -6.48
C LYS A 554 4.66 42.34 -5.53
N ARG A 555 4.40 42.33 -4.23
CA ARG A 555 5.41 42.42 -3.17
C ARG A 555 5.44 41.08 -2.46
N LEU A 556 6.50 40.31 -2.68
CA LEU A 556 6.70 39.03 -2.02
C LEU A 556 8.03 39.07 -1.27
N ASP A 557 8.01 38.62 -0.02
CA ASP A 557 9.21 38.38 0.77
C ASP A 557 9.34 36.87 1.04
N MET A 558 10.54 36.41 1.37
CA MET A 558 10.80 34.97 1.56
C MET A 558 11.46 34.68 2.89
N PHE A 559 11.07 33.56 3.49
CA PHE A 559 11.74 32.96 4.64
C PHE A 559 12.55 31.74 4.18
N GLY A 560 13.86 31.92 4.03
CA GLY A 560 14.82 30.85 3.75
C GLY A 560 15.14 30.00 4.99
N GLY A 561 15.78 28.85 4.77
CA GLY A 561 16.35 28.04 5.84
C GLY A 561 17.71 28.58 6.29
N PHE A 562 18.61 27.68 6.67
CA PHE A 562 19.98 28.03 7.07
C PHE A 562 20.70 28.85 5.99
N GLU A 563 21.41 29.89 6.40
CA GLU A 563 22.29 30.66 5.53
C GLU A 563 23.43 29.79 4.99
N ASN A 564 23.74 29.90 3.69
CA ASN A 564 24.75 29.10 2.99
C ASN A 564 24.46 27.58 2.94
N ASN A 565 23.20 27.16 3.11
CA ASN A 565 22.80 25.77 2.97
C ASN A 565 22.28 25.47 1.54
N PRO A 566 22.75 24.40 0.85
CA PRO A 566 22.36 24.11 -0.52
C PRO A 566 20.84 24.04 -0.77
N PHE A 567 20.08 23.44 0.15
CA PHE A 567 18.62 23.33 0.03
C PHE A 567 17.93 24.68 0.18
N SER A 568 18.43 25.54 1.07
CA SER A 568 17.93 26.91 1.24
C SER A 568 18.25 27.78 0.02
N GLU A 569 19.50 27.74 -0.45
CA GLU A 569 19.95 28.51 -1.62
C GLU A 569 19.20 28.12 -2.90
N GLU A 570 18.89 26.84 -3.08
CA GLU A 570 18.07 26.39 -4.21
C GLU A 570 16.66 26.97 -4.18
N ARG A 571 15.98 26.94 -3.02
CA ARG A 571 14.64 27.51 -2.89
C ARG A 571 14.65 29.04 -3.09
N ILE A 572 15.67 29.73 -2.56
CA ILE A 572 15.86 31.18 -2.76
C ILE A 572 16.10 31.50 -4.24
N ARG A 573 16.90 30.69 -4.94
CA ARG A 573 17.13 30.84 -6.38
C ARG A 573 15.83 30.70 -7.16
N VAL A 574 15.07 29.63 -6.93
CA VAL A 574 13.77 29.39 -7.60
C VAL A 574 12.79 30.53 -7.34
N PHE A 575 12.70 31.02 -6.09
CA PHE A 575 11.87 32.18 -5.75
C PHE A 575 12.23 33.41 -6.60
N LYS A 576 13.52 33.76 -6.69
CA LYS A 576 13.97 34.92 -7.47
C LYS A 576 13.71 34.77 -8.96
N GLU A 577 13.98 33.58 -9.51
CA GLU A 577 13.73 33.25 -10.92
C GLU A 577 12.26 33.45 -11.28
N VAL A 578 11.33 32.91 -10.48
CA VAL A 578 9.89 33.07 -10.72
C VAL A 578 9.48 34.54 -10.69
N LEU A 579 9.98 35.34 -9.74
CA LEU A 579 9.66 36.76 -9.68
C LEU A 579 10.15 37.51 -10.94
N GLU A 580 11.39 37.26 -11.36
CA GLU A 580 11.99 37.91 -12.53
C GLU A 580 11.26 37.56 -13.83
N GLU A 581 10.87 36.29 -14.00
CA GLU A 581 10.08 35.82 -15.14
C GLU A 581 8.70 36.50 -15.23
N HIS A 582 8.11 36.87 -14.08
CA HIS A 582 6.83 37.56 -13.98
C HIS A 582 6.95 39.08 -13.92
N GLY A 583 8.15 39.63 -14.17
CA GLY A 583 8.40 41.07 -14.18
C GLY A 583 8.37 41.73 -12.80
N ILE A 584 8.53 40.96 -11.72
CA ILE A 584 8.66 41.43 -10.35
C ILE A 584 10.15 41.56 -10.02
N ASP A 585 10.55 42.73 -9.54
CA ASP A 585 11.94 43.04 -9.20
C ASP A 585 12.37 42.32 -7.91
N SER A 586 13.01 41.15 -8.08
CA SER A 586 13.47 40.27 -7.00
C SER A 586 14.43 40.96 -6.01
N SER A 587 15.10 42.05 -6.41
CA SER A 587 16.01 42.81 -5.55
C SER A 587 15.30 43.61 -4.45
N LYS A 588 13.98 43.81 -4.58
CA LYS A 588 13.15 44.49 -3.58
C LYS A 588 12.58 43.56 -2.52
N SER A 589 12.63 42.25 -2.76
CA SER A 589 12.21 41.23 -1.81
C SER A 589 13.20 41.11 -0.66
N LYS A 590 12.69 41.04 0.57
CA LYS A 590 13.49 40.71 1.75
C LYS A 590 13.58 39.20 1.89
N ILE A 591 14.78 38.72 2.15
CA ILE A 591 15.06 37.32 2.44
C ILE A 591 15.44 37.23 3.92
N PHE A 592 14.62 36.52 4.70
CA PHE A 592 14.92 36.17 6.08
C PHE A 592 15.56 34.79 6.14
N HIS A 593 16.41 34.56 7.15
CA HIS A 593 17.06 33.27 7.35
C HIS A 593 16.61 32.65 8.68
N GLY A 594 15.97 31.49 8.57
CA GLY A 594 15.65 30.62 9.70
C GLY A 594 16.62 29.44 9.82
N ASP A 595 16.10 28.33 10.32
CA ASP A 595 16.82 27.07 10.50
C ASP A 595 15.98 25.83 10.12
N PHE A 596 14.94 26.05 9.31
CA PHE A 596 13.88 25.09 8.98
C PHE A 596 12.94 24.72 10.13
N TRP A 597 13.08 25.31 11.32
CA TRP A 597 12.23 25.04 12.48
C TRP A 597 11.33 26.23 12.86
N GLN A 598 10.19 25.90 13.47
CA GLN A 598 9.15 26.85 13.82
C GLN A 598 9.63 27.93 14.80
N ALA A 599 10.35 27.53 15.86
CA ALA A 599 10.75 28.43 16.94
C ALA A 599 11.64 29.58 16.44
N ARG A 600 12.64 29.26 15.60
CA ARG A 600 13.55 30.28 15.08
C ARG A 600 12.88 31.21 14.09
N ALA A 601 12.01 30.68 13.22
CA ALA A 601 11.23 31.50 12.31
C ALA A 601 10.34 32.49 13.08
N MET A 602 9.70 32.02 14.17
CA MET A 602 8.90 32.84 15.07
C MET A 602 9.74 33.95 15.73
N GLU A 603 10.93 33.65 16.24
CA GLU A 603 11.84 34.64 16.85
C GLU A 603 12.25 35.74 15.86
N VAL A 604 12.65 35.35 14.66
CA VAL A 604 13.08 36.29 13.62
C VAL A 604 11.91 37.12 13.12
N MET A 605 10.73 36.51 12.95
CA MET A 605 9.51 37.22 12.55
C MET A 605 9.07 38.21 13.65
N ASP A 606 9.14 37.82 14.91
CA ASP A 606 8.85 38.69 16.06
C ASP A 606 9.79 39.91 16.07
N ASP A 607 11.11 39.72 15.88
CA ASP A 607 12.10 40.81 15.85
C ASP A 607 11.87 41.81 14.72
N VAL A 608 11.53 41.33 13.51
CA VAL A 608 11.28 42.25 12.38
C VAL A 608 9.97 43.01 12.54
N LEU A 609 8.91 42.36 13.05
CA LEU A 609 7.64 43.02 13.34
C LEU A 609 7.80 44.11 14.41
N ASP A 610 8.60 43.85 15.45
CA ASP A 610 8.89 44.81 16.52
C ASP A 610 9.70 46.02 16.00
N LYS A 611 10.46 45.86 14.91
CA LYS A 611 11.18 46.93 14.20
C LYS A 611 10.33 47.67 13.16
N GLY A 612 9.01 47.43 13.13
CA GLY A 612 8.09 48.12 12.21
C GLY A 612 8.14 47.60 10.78
N TYR A 613 8.32 46.29 10.61
CA TYR A 613 8.27 45.64 9.30
C TYR A 613 6.91 45.86 8.60
N ASP A 614 6.96 46.52 7.44
CA ASP A 614 5.81 46.70 6.54
C ASP A 614 5.52 45.40 5.79
N LEU A 615 4.30 44.88 5.92
CA LEU A 615 3.93 43.58 5.38
C LEU A 615 3.89 43.58 3.84
N PRO A 616 4.40 42.52 3.19
CA PRO A 616 4.25 42.29 1.76
C PRO A 616 2.86 41.70 1.46
N ASP A 617 2.55 41.50 0.17
CA ASP A 617 1.34 40.79 -0.25
C ASP A 617 1.42 39.30 0.15
N ALA A 618 2.64 38.73 0.12
CA ALA A 618 2.88 37.35 0.54
C ALA A 618 4.27 37.14 1.15
N ILE A 619 4.34 36.20 2.10
CA ILE A 619 5.57 35.63 2.63
C ILE A 619 5.66 34.16 2.22
N ILE A 620 6.63 33.83 1.37
CA ILE A 620 6.88 32.45 0.94
C ILE A 620 7.91 31.82 1.89
N CYS A 621 7.52 30.79 2.62
CA CYS A 621 8.45 30.10 3.52
C CYS A 621 9.02 28.87 2.84
N ALA A 622 10.31 28.61 3.08
CA ALA A 622 10.99 27.47 2.48
C ALA A 622 10.41 26.13 2.95
N ASN A 623 9.76 26.04 4.11
CA ASN A 623 9.04 24.85 4.56
C ASN A 623 7.84 25.19 5.46
N ASP A 624 7.04 24.16 5.78
CA ASP A 624 5.82 24.28 6.59
C ASP A 624 6.08 24.65 8.04
N SER A 625 7.13 24.11 8.67
CA SER A 625 7.46 24.42 10.06
C SER A 625 7.75 25.91 10.26
N MET A 626 8.53 26.52 9.36
CA MET A 626 8.78 27.97 9.40
C MET A 626 7.51 28.76 9.06
N ALA A 627 6.70 28.30 8.11
CA ALA A 627 5.44 28.96 7.75
C ALA A 627 4.46 29.02 8.93
N MET A 628 4.34 27.95 9.72
CA MET A 628 3.56 27.95 10.96
C MET A 628 4.10 28.98 11.96
N GLY A 629 5.43 29.07 12.11
CA GLY A 629 6.06 30.05 13.00
C GLY A 629 5.77 31.49 12.59
N VAL A 630 5.83 31.77 11.28
CA VAL A 630 5.45 33.07 10.71
C VAL A 630 3.97 33.37 10.95
N CYS A 631 3.09 32.40 10.68
CA CYS A 631 1.66 32.54 10.92
C CYS A 631 1.35 32.86 12.40
N ASP A 632 1.96 32.13 13.33
CA ASP A 632 1.78 32.34 14.77
C ASP A 632 2.23 33.73 15.20
N SER A 633 3.40 34.19 14.75
CA SER A 633 3.93 35.54 15.03
C SER A 633 3.03 36.66 14.51
N LEU A 634 2.48 36.51 13.30
CA LEU A 634 1.57 37.46 12.67
C LEU A 634 0.22 37.51 13.41
N ARG A 635 -0.39 36.34 13.65
CA ARG A 635 -1.68 36.25 14.36
C ARG A 635 -1.59 36.78 15.78
N LYS A 636 -0.48 36.54 16.49
CA LYS A 636 -0.21 37.09 17.83
C LYS A 636 -0.23 38.62 17.86
N ARG A 637 0.06 39.28 16.75
CA ARG A 637 0.02 40.75 16.57
C ARG A 637 -1.26 41.25 15.90
N GLY A 638 -2.25 40.38 15.69
CA GLY A 638 -3.57 40.74 15.19
C GLY A 638 -3.69 40.80 13.66
N TYR A 639 -2.67 40.36 12.91
CA TYR A 639 -2.77 40.24 11.46
C TYR A 639 -3.58 39.01 11.05
N SER A 640 -4.39 39.17 10.02
CA SER A 640 -5.23 38.15 9.41
C SER A 640 -4.49 37.50 8.25
N ILE A 641 -4.60 36.18 8.14
CA ILE A 641 -4.01 35.38 7.08
C ILE A 641 -5.17 34.60 6.46
N PRO A 642 -5.49 34.81 5.18
CA PRO A 642 -4.70 35.47 4.14
C PRO A 642 -4.93 36.99 3.95
N GLU A 643 -5.88 37.62 4.65
CA GLU A 643 -6.42 38.94 4.26
C GLU A 643 -5.41 40.09 4.34
N ASP A 644 -4.53 40.09 5.33
CA ASP A 644 -3.46 41.11 5.46
C ASP A 644 -2.17 40.66 4.77
N VAL A 645 -1.89 39.35 4.74
CA VAL A 645 -0.71 38.76 4.12
C VAL A 645 -0.94 37.27 3.85
N ILE A 646 -0.57 36.81 2.65
CA ILE A 646 -0.55 35.38 2.31
C ILE A 646 0.69 34.74 2.92
N VAL A 647 0.55 33.56 3.51
CA VAL A 647 1.70 32.75 3.98
C VAL A 647 1.64 31.37 3.35
N THR A 648 2.74 30.94 2.73
CA THR A 648 2.85 29.59 2.15
C THR A 648 4.03 28.84 2.75
N GLY A 649 3.91 27.51 2.77
CA GLY A 649 4.99 26.60 3.14
C GLY A 649 5.33 25.63 2.02
N PHE A 650 6.05 24.58 2.40
CA PHE A 650 6.51 23.50 1.54
C PHE A 650 6.82 22.27 2.41
N ASP A 651 6.76 21.06 1.84
CA ASP A 651 6.96 19.72 2.46
C ASP A 651 5.65 18.98 2.79
N GLY A 652 4.53 19.66 2.99
CA GLY A 652 3.21 19.02 3.16
C GLY A 652 3.06 18.27 4.49
N ILE A 653 3.71 18.75 5.55
CA ILE A 653 3.77 18.05 6.84
C ILE A 653 2.39 17.96 7.48
N TRP A 654 2.19 16.94 8.30
CA TRP A 654 0.88 16.62 8.87
C TRP A 654 0.33 17.77 9.73
N GLN A 655 1.18 18.44 10.49
CA GLN A 655 0.81 19.56 11.37
C GLN A 655 0.25 20.76 10.58
N GLY A 656 0.75 21.00 9.36
CA GLY A 656 0.26 22.08 8.49
C GLY A 656 -1.21 21.92 8.09
N GLN A 657 -1.70 20.68 8.05
CA GLN A 657 -3.09 20.36 7.74
C GLN A 657 -4.07 20.66 8.89
N PHE A 658 -3.57 20.82 10.13
CA PHE A 658 -4.35 21.16 11.33
C PHE A 658 -4.06 22.54 11.88
N HIS A 659 -3.13 23.26 11.27
CA HIS A 659 -2.81 24.63 11.62
C HIS A 659 -4.00 25.56 11.32
N THR A 660 -4.06 26.72 11.98
CA THR A 660 -5.08 27.74 11.73
C THR A 660 -4.42 29.07 11.32
N PRO A 661 -4.59 29.54 10.08
CA PRO A 661 -5.28 28.87 8.96
C PRO A 661 -4.56 27.60 8.49
N ILE A 662 -5.29 26.68 7.84
CA ILE A 662 -4.69 25.50 7.20
C ILE A 662 -3.72 25.98 6.12
N LEU A 663 -2.50 25.46 6.16
CA LEU A 663 -1.39 25.98 5.40
C LEU A 663 -1.47 25.57 3.92
N THR A 664 -1.31 26.54 3.03
CA THR A 664 -1.02 26.34 1.60
C THR A 664 0.42 25.89 1.45
N THR A 665 0.62 24.73 0.85
CA THR A 665 1.92 24.03 0.81
C THR A 665 2.05 23.15 -0.45
N CYS A 666 3.04 22.26 -0.48
CA CYS A 666 3.29 21.27 -1.52
C CYS A 666 3.71 19.95 -0.86
N GLU A 667 3.08 18.83 -1.22
CA GLU A 667 3.39 17.49 -0.70
C GLU A 667 3.96 16.58 -1.80
N LEU A 668 4.58 15.47 -1.43
CA LEU A 668 5.00 14.45 -2.39
C LEU A 668 3.80 13.77 -3.05
N ASP A 669 3.88 13.45 -4.34
CA ASP A 669 2.86 12.65 -5.04
C ASP A 669 2.97 11.16 -4.65
N TYR A 670 2.49 10.85 -3.45
CA TYR A 670 2.55 9.53 -2.83
C TYR A 670 1.97 8.39 -3.70
N PRO A 671 0.80 8.53 -4.37
CA PRO A 671 0.33 7.52 -5.31
C PRO A 671 1.32 7.22 -6.43
N ARG A 672 1.92 8.27 -7.02
CA ARG A 672 2.88 8.12 -8.12
C ARG A 672 4.12 7.37 -7.69
N ILE A 673 4.60 7.58 -6.47
CA ILE A 673 5.74 6.84 -5.89
C ILE A 673 5.46 5.33 -5.93
N SER A 674 4.28 4.92 -5.43
CA SER A 674 3.86 3.52 -5.38
C SER A 674 3.77 2.88 -6.76
N GLU A 675 3.23 3.61 -7.75
CA GLU A 675 3.20 3.17 -9.15
C GLU A 675 4.59 2.96 -9.73
N GLN A 676 5.52 3.91 -9.50
CA GLN A 676 6.88 3.82 -10.03
C GLN A 676 7.65 2.63 -9.44
N ILE A 677 7.47 2.37 -8.13
CA ILE A 677 8.05 1.21 -7.45
C ILE A 677 7.47 -0.09 -8.04
N LEU A 678 6.15 -0.19 -8.15
CA LEU A 678 5.48 -1.37 -8.74
C LEU A 678 5.96 -1.67 -10.16
N LEU A 679 6.11 -0.63 -10.99
CA LEU A 679 6.60 -0.75 -12.36
C LEU A 679 7.99 -1.42 -12.38
N ARG A 680 8.92 -0.91 -11.55
CA ARG A 680 10.31 -1.41 -11.48
C ARG A 680 10.42 -2.81 -10.92
N ILE A 681 9.50 -3.20 -10.04
CA ILE A 681 9.40 -4.58 -9.55
C ILE A 681 8.90 -5.52 -10.66
N ARG A 682 7.85 -5.12 -11.38
CA ARG A 682 7.18 -5.96 -12.39
C ARG A 682 7.97 -6.11 -13.68
N GLU A 683 8.72 -5.09 -14.06
CA GLU A 683 9.50 -5.02 -15.30
C GLU A 683 10.99 -5.21 -15.04
N TRP A 684 11.40 -5.72 -13.86
CA TRP A 684 12.80 -5.79 -13.46
C TRP A 684 13.71 -6.41 -14.52
N ASP A 685 13.26 -7.46 -15.22
CA ASP A 685 14.04 -8.10 -16.28
C ASP A 685 14.43 -7.13 -17.42
N ASP A 686 13.58 -6.15 -17.73
CA ASP A 686 13.86 -5.09 -18.72
C ASP A 686 14.80 -4.01 -18.15
N TYR A 687 14.72 -3.76 -16.84
CA TYR A 687 15.55 -2.78 -16.13
C TYR A 687 16.92 -3.30 -15.70
N LYS A 688 17.19 -4.61 -15.72
CA LYS A 688 18.49 -5.19 -15.32
C LYS A 688 19.69 -4.58 -16.07
N ASN A 689 19.50 -4.25 -17.35
CA ASN A 689 20.52 -3.59 -18.17
C ASN A 689 20.60 -2.07 -17.96
N LYS A 690 19.66 -1.50 -17.20
CA LYS A 690 19.54 -0.10 -16.83
C LYS A 690 19.65 0.08 -15.31
N ALA A 691 20.43 -0.74 -14.62
CA ALA A 691 20.54 -0.70 -13.16
C ALA A 691 21.12 0.62 -12.59
N ASP A 692 21.43 1.62 -13.42
CA ASP A 692 21.76 3.00 -13.03
C ASP A 692 20.66 4.01 -13.46
N ASP A 693 19.43 3.53 -13.71
CA ASP A 693 18.27 4.36 -14.08
C ASP A 693 17.88 5.32 -12.95
N GLU A 694 17.33 6.46 -13.33
CA GLU A 694 16.92 7.51 -12.41
C GLU A 694 15.49 7.94 -12.71
N PHE A 695 14.70 8.08 -11.65
CA PHE A 695 13.37 8.67 -11.76
C PHE A 695 13.14 9.72 -10.71
N PHE A 696 12.29 10.67 -11.08
CA PHE A 696 11.98 11.82 -10.26
C PHE A 696 10.57 11.72 -9.71
N ILE A 697 10.42 12.11 -8.46
CA ILE A 697 9.16 12.14 -7.75
C ILE A 697 8.70 13.58 -7.68
N ALA A 698 7.57 13.83 -8.32
CA ALA A 698 6.97 15.15 -8.38
C ALA A 698 6.34 15.54 -7.04
N TYR A 699 6.35 16.84 -6.79
CA TYR A 699 5.57 17.48 -5.75
C TYR A 699 4.23 17.98 -6.30
N LYS A 700 3.18 17.81 -5.51
CA LYS A 700 1.82 18.23 -5.77
C LYS A 700 1.44 19.40 -4.85
N PRO A 701 1.05 20.57 -5.40
CA PRO A 701 0.65 21.70 -4.59
C PRO A 701 -0.70 21.45 -3.90
N LEU A 702 -0.80 21.95 -2.67
CA LEU A 702 -1.97 21.93 -1.80
C LEU A 702 -2.37 23.36 -1.47
N PHE A 703 -3.31 23.91 -2.24
CA PHE A 703 -3.83 25.26 -2.01
C PHE A 703 -4.96 25.25 -0.98
N MET A 704 -4.73 25.93 0.14
CA MET A 704 -5.55 25.83 1.36
C MET A 704 -6.00 27.23 1.84
N GLN A 705 -6.18 27.40 3.16
CA GLN A 705 -6.75 28.60 3.75
C GLN A 705 -5.75 29.74 3.83
N SER A 706 -4.46 29.47 4.04
CA SER A 706 -3.45 30.53 4.23
C SER A 706 -3.13 31.35 2.98
N CYS A 707 -3.59 30.93 1.79
CA CYS A 707 -3.67 31.77 0.60
C CYS A 707 -5.12 32.16 0.20
N GLY A 708 -6.14 31.66 0.90
CA GLY A 708 -7.55 31.99 0.63
C GLY A 708 -8.26 31.14 -0.41
N CYS A 709 -7.60 30.13 -1.01
CA CYS A 709 -8.24 29.25 -1.99
C CYS A 709 -9.29 28.30 -1.39
N LYS A 710 -9.27 28.08 -0.06
CA LYS A 710 -10.27 27.29 0.66
C LYS A 710 -10.86 28.10 1.82
N VAL A 711 -12.17 27.98 2.03
CA VAL A 711 -12.91 28.66 3.11
C VAL A 711 -12.99 27.78 4.35
N GLY A 712 -12.94 28.39 5.55
CA GLY A 712 -12.85 27.68 6.84
C GLY A 712 -14.01 26.76 7.25
N SER A 713 -15.15 26.78 6.54
CA SER A 713 -16.38 26.07 6.94
C SER A 713 -16.43 24.58 6.61
N ASP A 714 -15.53 24.07 5.77
CA ASP A 714 -15.66 22.73 5.18
C ASP A 714 -14.95 21.62 6.00
N PHE A 715 -14.32 21.95 7.12
CA PHE A 715 -13.49 20.99 7.86
C PHE A 715 -14.26 20.31 9.02
N PRO A 716 -14.21 18.97 9.14
CA PRO A 716 -14.98 18.22 10.13
C PRO A 716 -14.31 18.25 11.52
N TRP A 717 -14.21 19.43 12.13
CA TRP A 717 -13.55 19.65 13.43
C TRP A 717 -14.02 18.69 14.52
N ALA A 718 -15.32 18.40 14.59
CA ALA A 718 -15.86 17.45 15.56
C ALA A 718 -15.24 16.05 15.41
N LYS A 719 -15.13 15.55 14.18
CA LYS A 719 -14.55 14.24 13.89
C LYS A 719 -13.05 14.20 14.23
N LEU A 720 -12.34 15.29 13.98
CA LEU A 720 -10.92 15.40 14.33
C LEU A 720 -10.71 15.41 15.85
N VAL A 721 -11.50 16.20 16.58
CA VAL A 721 -11.44 16.26 18.05
C VAL A 721 -11.74 14.90 18.67
N ASP A 722 -12.70 14.15 18.12
CA ASP A 722 -13.01 12.79 18.57
C ASP A 722 -11.81 11.85 18.36
N VAL A 723 -11.20 11.86 17.16
CA VAL A 723 -10.01 11.05 16.85
C VAL A 723 -8.83 11.41 17.76
N LEU A 724 -8.52 12.69 17.91
CA LEU A 724 -7.42 13.15 18.77
C LEU A 724 -7.67 12.80 20.24
N THR A 725 -8.92 12.88 20.70
CA THR A 725 -9.28 12.49 22.07
C THR A 725 -9.08 11.00 22.29
N GLU A 726 -9.51 10.16 21.34
CA GLU A 726 -9.31 8.70 21.40
C GLU A 726 -7.82 8.33 21.35
N GLU A 727 -7.06 8.91 20.42
CA GLU A 727 -5.62 8.67 20.29
C GLU A 727 -4.84 9.13 21.52
N ASN A 728 -5.18 10.28 22.11
CA ASN A 728 -4.55 10.79 23.32
C ASN A 728 -4.87 9.91 24.54
N GLN A 729 -6.14 9.49 24.71
CA GLN A 729 -6.51 8.55 25.76
C GLN A 729 -5.80 7.20 25.60
N ASP A 730 -5.62 6.72 24.38
CA ASP A 730 -4.86 5.52 24.11
C ASP A 730 -3.36 5.69 24.39
N SER A 731 -2.74 6.80 23.96
CA SER A 731 -1.34 7.13 24.27
C SER A 731 -1.08 7.10 25.77
N PHE A 732 -1.93 7.78 26.55
CA PHE A 732 -1.83 7.81 28.00
C PHE A 732 -1.95 6.40 28.63
N ARG A 733 -2.92 5.60 28.19
CA ARG A 733 -3.10 4.22 28.66
C ARG A 733 -1.91 3.33 28.29
N HIS A 734 -1.40 3.45 27.06
CA HIS A 734 -0.26 2.69 26.58
C HIS A 734 0.99 3.00 27.40
N MET A 735 1.30 4.29 27.60
CA MET A 735 2.46 4.72 28.38
C MET A 735 2.41 4.18 29.83
N LEU A 736 1.24 4.23 30.48
CA LEU A 736 1.04 3.68 31.82
C LEU A 736 1.28 2.16 31.87
N GLU A 737 0.72 1.40 30.94
CA GLU A 737 0.93 -0.06 30.88
C GLU A 737 2.38 -0.41 30.54
N MET A 738 3.04 0.37 29.68
CA MET A 738 4.47 0.20 29.41
C MET A 738 5.35 0.49 30.63
N GLY A 739 5.02 1.52 31.42
CA GLY A 739 5.69 1.77 32.70
C GLY A 739 5.53 0.58 33.66
N ARG A 740 4.31 0.01 33.76
CA ARG A 740 4.05 -1.20 34.56
C ARG A 740 4.79 -2.42 34.03
N PHE A 741 4.86 -2.56 32.71
CA PHE A 741 5.61 -3.61 32.03
C PHE A 741 7.09 -3.53 32.40
N VAL A 742 7.76 -2.38 32.21
CA VAL A 742 9.17 -2.21 32.57
C VAL A 742 9.40 -2.51 34.05
N SER A 743 8.55 -2.01 34.94
CA SER A 743 8.64 -2.30 36.37
C SER A 743 8.65 -3.81 36.66
N ARG A 744 7.70 -4.57 36.08
CA ARG A 744 7.66 -6.04 36.22
C ARG A 744 8.86 -6.74 35.59
N MET A 745 9.31 -6.28 34.43
CA MET A 745 10.46 -6.85 33.72
C MET A 745 11.77 -6.63 34.48
N THR A 746 11.95 -5.48 35.13
CA THR A 746 13.16 -5.22 35.92
C THR A 746 13.28 -6.13 37.15
N SER A 747 12.16 -6.69 37.61
CA SER A 747 12.10 -7.70 38.68
C SER A 747 12.15 -9.15 38.18
N SER A 748 12.26 -9.39 36.87
CA SER A 748 12.38 -10.75 36.32
C SER A 748 13.78 -11.31 36.56
N ASP A 749 13.87 -12.56 37.06
CA ASP A 749 15.15 -13.20 37.37
C ASP A 749 15.84 -13.76 36.11
N ASN A 750 15.06 -14.04 35.07
CA ASN A 750 15.53 -14.63 33.82
C ASN A 750 14.64 -14.20 32.62
N LEU A 751 15.02 -14.65 31.43
CA LEU A 751 14.30 -14.32 30.19
C LEU A 751 12.92 -15.01 30.09
N ASP A 752 12.69 -16.11 30.80
CA ASP A 752 11.41 -16.81 30.83
C ASP A 752 10.38 -16.02 31.66
N ASP A 753 10.77 -15.53 32.84
CA ASP A 753 9.93 -14.64 33.66
C ASP A 753 9.60 -13.34 32.91
N ALA A 754 10.57 -12.86 32.13
CA ALA A 754 10.41 -11.70 31.27
C ALA A 754 9.36 -11.95 30.16
N ALA A 755 9.36 -13.15 29.56
CA ALA A 755 8.37 -13.56 28.57
C ALA A 755 6.93 -13.60 29.13
N ASP A 756 6.76 -14.16 30.34
CA ASP A 756 5.45 -14.23 30.99
C ASP A 756 4.91 -12.85 31.38
N ASN A 757 5.77 -11.95 31.84
CA ASN A 757 5.41 -10.57 32.16
C ASN A 757 5.02 -9.76 30.91
N LEU A 758 5.71 -9.98 29.80
CA LEU A 758 5.38 -9.40 28.50
C LEU A 758 3.96 -9.81 28.08
N ARG A 759 3.64 -11.10 28.13
CA ARG A 759 2.29 -11.61 27.81
C ARG A 759 1.17 -10.95 28.61
N ASN A 760 1.37 -10.75 29.92
CA ASN A 760 0.37 -10.15 30.81
C ASN A 760 0.16 -8.65 30.59
N SER A 761 1.01 -8.00 29.79
CA SER A 761 0.96 -6.57 29.51
C SER A 761 0.31 -6.24 28.15
N ILE A 762 0.23 -7.21 27.24
CA ILE A 762 -0.15 -7.01 25.82
C ILE A 762 -1.67 -7.11 25.56
N TRP A 763 -2.49 -7.32 26.59
CA TRP A 763 -3.96 -7.45 26.48
C TRP A 763 -4.65 -6.23 25.83
N MET A 764 -4.00 -5.06 25.79
CA MET A 764 -4.49 -3.85 25.14
C MET A 764 -4.50 -3.90 23.61
N TRP A 765 -3.68 -4.75 22.97
CA TRP A 765 -3.45 -4.67 21.51
C TRP A 765 -4.10 -5.83 20.76
N LYS A 766 -5.44 -5.85 20.82
CA LYS A 766 -6.24 -6.81 20.07
C LYS A 766 -5.94 -6.67 18.58
N SER A 767 -5.89 -7.81 17.87
CA SER A 767 -5.87 -7.97 16.40
C SER A 767 -4.55 -7.88 15.61
N GLN A 768 -3.37 -7.80 16.22
CA GLN A 768 -2.10 -7.69 15.47
C GLN A 768 -1.19 -8.93 15.59
N TYR A 769 -0.26 -9.06 14.65
CA TYR A 769 0.83 -10.04 14.72
C TYR A 769 1.99 -9.45 15.53
N TYR A 770 2.57 -10.24 16.42
CA TYR A 770 3.70 -9.82 17.24
C TYR A 770 4.73 -10.93 17.28
N PHE A 771 6.01 -10.52 17.23
CA PHE A 771 7.14 -11.40 17.45
C PHE A 771 8.25 -10.65 18.18
N VAL A 772 8.74 -11.25 19.26
CA VAL A 772 9.95 -10.79 19.97
C VAL A 772 10.93 -11.94 20.00
N GLY A 773 11.99 -11.83 19.20
CA GLY A 773 13.03 -12.82 19.06
C GLY A 773 14.33 -12.40 19.75
N ILE A 774 14.94 -13.29 20.52
CA ILE A 774 16.28 -13.12 21.10
C ILE A 774 17.25 -14.12 20.48
N ASN A 775 18.40 -13.61 20.02
CA ASN A 775 19.48 -14.37 19.42
C ASN A 775 20.27 -15.10 20.53
N GLU A 776 20.39 -16.43 20.44
CA GLU A 776 21.23 -17.23 21.36
C GLU A 776 22.49 -17.77 20.68
N GLN A 777 22.41 -18.14 19.39
CA GLN A 777 23.51 -18.62 18.54
C GLN A 777 23.23 -18.21 17.07
N ALA A 778 24.24 -18.29 16.19
CA ALA A 778 24.21 -17.79 14.81
C ALA A 778 23.01 -18.24 13.94
N ASP A 779 22.31 -19.32 14.32
CA ASP A 779 21.17 -19.88 13.56
C ASP A 779 19.92 -20.22 14.40
N CYS A 780 19.86 -19.72 15.64
CA CYS A 780 18.77 -20.02 16.58
C CYS A 780 18.25 -18.75 17.26
N CYS A 781 16.93 -18.54 17.17
CA CYS A 781 16.23 -17.49 17.88
C CYS A 781 15.23 -18.10 18.88
N HIS A 782 15.25 -17.61 20.12
CA HIS A 782 14.22 -17.91 21.11
C HIS A 782 13.12 -16.86 21.04
N SER A 783 11.88 -17.30 20.80
CA SER A 783 10.72 -16.40 20.83
C SER A 783 10.31 -16.15 22.28
N ILE A 784 10.51 -14.92 22.76
CA ILE A 784 9.97 -14.45 24.04
C ILE A 784 8.46 -14.20 23.90
N PHE A 785 7.99 -13.78 22.73
CA PHE A 785 6.57 -13.53 22.50
C PHE A 785 6.17 -13.75 21.05
N HIS A 786 5.07 -14.47 20.84
CA HIS A 786 4.46 -14.66 19.53
C HIS A 786 2.93 -14.77 19.64
N GLY A 787 2.20 -14.05 18.80
CA GLY A 787 0.73 -14.11 18.77
C GLY A 787 0.13 -13.53 17.50
N ARG A 788 -1.07 -14.01 17.15
CA ARG A 788 -1.87 -13.57 16.00
C ARG A 788 -3.36 -13.65 16.32
N GLY A 789 -4.13 -12.61 15.98
CA GLY A 789 -5.60 -12.66 16.02
C GLY A 789 -6.20 -13.01 17.40
N ASN A 790 -5.68 -12.37 18.47
CA ASN A 790 -6.04 -12.60 19.88
C ASN A 790 -5.70 -13.99 20.42
N ARG A 791 -4.99 -14.83 19.66
CA ARG A 791 -4.42 -16.09 20.15
C ARG A 791 -2.93 -15.89 20.41
N TYR A 792 -2.55 -15.99 21.68
CA TYR A 792 -1.16 -15.91 22.11
C TYR A 792 -0.68 -17.31 22.45
N SER A 793 0.43 -17.75 21.86
CA SER A 793 1.09 -18.99 22.29
C SER A 793 1.89 -18.74 23.57
N ASN A 794 2.05 -19.76 24.41
CA ASN A 794 3.02 -19.70 25.49
C ASN A 794 4.43 -19.49 24.92
N ALA A 795 5.31 -18.81 25.67
CA ALA A 795 6.74 -18.86 25.45
C ALA A 795 7.21 -20.32 25.35
N GLN A 796 8.39 -20.56 24.75
CA GLN A 796 9.02 -21.88 24.55
C GLN A 796 8.74 -22.61 23.23
N LYS A 797 8.96 -21.95 22.08
CA LYS A 797 9.34 -22.69 20.87
C LYS A 797 10.73 -22.26 20.43
N PHE A 798 11.65 -23.22 20.42
CA PHE A 798 12.89 -23.10 19.66
C PHE A 798 12.53 -23.04 18.18
N TYR A 799 12.89 -21.93 17.52
CA TYR A 799 12.75 -21.80 16.08
C TYR A 799 14.13 -21.99 15.46
N ARG A 800 14.31 -23.08 14.70
CA ARG A 800 15.43 -23.17 13.75
C ARG A 800 15.14 -22.15 12.65
N MET A 801 15.99 -21.13 12.55
CA MET A 801 15.76 -19.94 11.73
C MET A 801 15.99 -20.22 10.23
N ARG A 802 15.13 -21.05 9.63
CA ARG A 802 15.00 -21.10 8.15
C ARG A 802 14.49 -19.76 7.60
N TYR A 803 13.65 -19.08 8.38
CA TYR A 803 13.05 -17.78 8.07
C TYR A 803 13.22 -16.84 9.29
N PRO A 804 13.18 -15.50 9.08
CA PRO A 804 13.41 -14.54 10.17
C PRO A 804 12.24 -14.41 11.15
N ILE A 805 11.06 -14.97 10.86
CA ILE A 805 9.88 -14.88 11.75
C ILE A 805 9.05 -16.18 11.71
N PRO A 806 8.30 -16.50 12.78
CA PRO A 806 7.33 -17.58 12.78
C PRO A 806 6.12 -17.26 11.87
N ASP A 807 5.37 -18.30 11.48
CA ASP A 807 4.22 -18.20 10.58
C ASP A 807 4.52 -17.55 9.22
N TYR A 808 5.80 -17.53 8.81
CA TYR A 808 6.29 -16.92 7.58
C TYR A 808 5.45 -17.29 6.35
N ASP A 809 5.19 -18.59 6.14
CA ASP A 809 4.39 -19.08 5.02
C ASP A 809 2.90 -18.72 5.12
N ILE A 810 2.39 -18.39 6.31
CA ILE A 810 1.00 -17.94 6.51
C ILE A 810 0.90 -16.43 6.28
N ILE A 811 1.89 -15.64 6.72
CA ILE A 811 1.97 -14.20 6.49
C ILE A 811 2.05 -13.91 4.99
N LEU A 812 2.80 -14.73 4.26
CA LEU A 812 2.90 -14.57 2.82
C LEU A 812 1.64 -14.95 2.05
N LYS A 813 0.60 -15.50 2.67
CA LYS A 813 -0.65 -15.79 1.93
C LYS A 813 -1.39 -14.51 1.56
N THR A 814 -2.04 -14.50 0.40
CA THR A 814 -2.89 -13.39 -0.06
C THR A 814 -4.05 -13.10 0.92
N ASP A 815 -4.57 -14.13 1.60
CA ASP A 815 -5.67 -14.02 2.59
C ASP A 815 -5.20 -13.66 4.01
N SER A 816 -3.89 -13.41 4.19
CA SER A 816 -3.39 -12.98 5.49
C SER A 816 -3.75 -11.51 5.73
N ASN A 817 -4.42 -11.20 6.85
CA ASN A 817 -4.74 -9.83 7.31
C ASN A 817 -3.49 -9.00 7.71
N ILE A 818 -2.30 -9.31 7.17
CA ILE A 818 -1.03 -8.67 7.51
C ILE A 818 -0.41 -8.19 6.20
N ASN A 819 -0.36 -6.88 6.00
CA ASN A 819 0.22 -6.27 4.80
C ASN A 819 1.52 -5.53 5.09
N VAL A 820 1.75 -5.16 6.35
CA VAL A 820 2.96 -4.46 6.78
C VAL A 820 3.54 -5.15 8.01
N LEU A 821 4.84 -5.36 7.99
CA LEU A 821 5.66 -5.77 9.13
C LEU A 821 6.65 -4.65 9.46
N LEU A 822 6.73 -4.29 10.73
CA LEU A 822 7.66 -3.29 11.24
C LEU A 822 8.74 -4.01 12.06
N PHE A 823 10.01 -3.84 11.71
CA PHE A 823 11.17 -4.50 12.30
C PHE A 823 12.06 -3.50 13.04
N ARG A 824 12.48 -3.87 14.25
CA ARG A 824 13.43 -3.10 15.05
C ARG A 824 14.41 -4.00 15.80
N GLN A 825 15.69 -3.66 15.76
CA GLN A 825 16.71 -4.39 16.51
C GLN A 825 16.65 -4.09 18.02
N ILE A 826 16.81 -5.14 18.84
CA ILE A 826 17.01 -5.08 20.29
C ILE A 826 18.53 -5.15 20.52
N ARG A 827 19.10 -4.13 21.14
CA ARG A 827 20.55 -3.97 21.28
C ARG A 827 20.95 -3.08 22.46
N SER A 828 22.23 -3.19 22.82
CA SER A 828 22.99 -2.23 23.62
C SER A 828 24.07 -1.59 22.73
N ASP A 829 24.84 -0.64 23.27
CA ASP A 829 25.94 -0.01 22.54
C ASP A 829 27.04 -0.99 22.07
N LYS A 830 27.09 -2.21 22.64
CA LYS A 830 28.16 -3.18 22.40
C LYS A 830 27.69 -4.52 21.84
N GLN A 831 26.39 -4.79 21.86
CA GLN A 831 25.86 -6.13 21.58
C GLN A 831 24.42 -6.05 21.09
N ALA A 832 24.10 -6.78 20.04
CA ALA A 832 22.73 -7.07 19.62
C ALA A 832 22.18 -8.28 20.38
N PHE A 833 20.92 -8.18 20.81
CA PHE A 833 20.23 -9.26 21.51
C PHE A 833 19.17 -9.92 20.65
N GLY A 834 18.67 -9.28 19.59
CA GLY A 834 17.60 -9.81 18.75
C GLY A 834 16.80 -8.70 18.09
N TYR A 835 15.50 -8.91 17.89
CA TYR A 835 14.63 -7.93 17.22
C TYR A 835 13.15 -8.13 17.57
N VAL A 836 12.37 -7.05 17.40
CA VAL A 836 10.91 -7.02 17.55
C VAL A 836 10.29 -6.85 16.16
N VAL A 837 9.17 -7.54 15.94
CA VAL A 837 8.36 -7.43 14.74
C VAL A 837 6.88 -7.28 15.10
N ASN A 838 6.23 -6.24 14.56
CA ASN A 838 4.77 -6.10 14.63
C ASN A 838 4.18 -6.12 13.23
N GLY A 839 3.07 -6.84 13.07
CA GLY A 839 2.35 -6.95 11.81
C GLY A 839 0.97 -6.32 11.85
N TYR A 840 0.65 -5.56 10.79
CA TYR A 840 -0.55 -4.76 10.65
C TYR A 840 -1.21 -5.00 9.29
N ASN A 841 -2.55 -4.92 9.24
CA ASN A 841 -3.27 -4.83 7.97
C ASN A 841 -3.04 -3.46 7.31
N ARG A 842 -3.09 -2.40 8.13
CA ARG A 842 -2.77 -1.02 7.77
C ARG A 842 -2.21 -0.30 9.00
N ILE A 843 -1.19 0.53 8.82
CA ILE A 843 -0.61 1.34 9.90
C ILE A 843 -1.21 2.76 9.92
N SER A 844 -1.26 3.33 11.12
CA SER A 844 -1.58 4.73 11.42
C SER A 844 -0.42 5.37 12.20
N LEU A 845 -0.41 6.71 12.34
CA LEU A 845 0.60 7.42 13.17
C LEU A 845 0.69 6.79 14.55
N ARG A 846 -0.47 6.57 15.18
CA ARG A 846 -0.53 5.97 16.50
C ARG A 846 0.00 4.53 16.52
N SER A 847 -0.24 3.74 15.47
CA SER A 847 0.26 2.35 15.39
C SER A 847 1.78 2.30 15.30
N GLU A 848 2.39 3.21 14.53
CA GLU A 848 3.84 3.37 14.42
C GLU A 848 4.44 3.83 15.75
N GLN A 849 3.85 4.85 16.40
CA GLN A 849 4.26 5.30 17.73
C GLN A 849 4.20 4.18 18.77
N ARG A 850 3.13 3.37 18.79
CA ARG A 850 3.03 2.20 19.68
C ARG A 850 4.16 1.21 19.45
N PHE A 851 4.54 0.97 18.19
CA PHE A 851 5.64 0.06 17.87
C PHE A 851 6.97 0.60 18.38
N GLU A 852 7.21 1.90 18.20
CA GLU A 852 8.42 2.57 18.70
C GLU A 852 8.50 2.54 20.22
N GLU A 853 7.43 2.97 20.91
CA GLU A 853 7.30 2.92 22.37
C GLU A 853 7.58 1.49 22.86
N PHE A 854 6.86 0.50 22.33
CA PHE A 854 7.02 -0.90 22.70
C PHE A 854 8.44 -1.41 22.47
N GLY A 855 9.03 -1.13 21.30
CA GLY A 855 10.38 -1.54 20.95
C GLY A 855 11.42 -0.97 21.92
N LEU A 856 11.31 0.31 22.29
CA LEU A 856 12.17 0.96 23.28
C LEU A 856 12.03 0.30 24.67
N PHE A 857 10.81 0.04 25.12
CA PHE A 857 10.57 -0.58 26.42
C PHE A 857 11.04 -2.04 26.47
N VAL A 858 10.81 -2.83 25.42
CA VAL A 858 11.35 -4.20 25.30
C VAL A 858 12.87 -4.16 25.29
N ASN A 859 13.48 -3.22 24.57
CA ASN A 859 14.93 -3.06 24.55
C ASN A 859 15.49 -2.72 25.94
N ALA A 860 14.88 -1.77 26.66
CA ALA A 860 15.28 -1.42 28.02
C ALA A 860 15.13 -2.61 28.98
N ALA A 861 14.03 -3.36 28.87
CA ALA A 861 13.75 -4.52 29.70
C ALA A 861 14.75 -5.67 29.47
N VAL A 862 15.02 -6.05 28.21
CA VAL A 862 16.00 -7.09 27.87
C VAL A 862 17.40 -6.69 28.33
N ASN A 863 17.77 -5.42 28.13
CA ASN A 863 19.03 -4.86 28.66
C ASN A 863 19.12 -4.98 30.19
N ALA A 864 18.04 -4.64 30.91
CA ALA A 864 17.99 -4.74 32.37
C ALA A 864 18.13 -6.18 32.87
N VAL A 865 17.39 -7.13 32.29
CA VAL A 865 17.47 -8.56 32.65
C VAL A 865 18.87 -9.11 32.38
N ASN A 866 19.48 -8.80 31.23
CA ASN A 866 20.84 -9.23 30.91
C ASN A 866 21.88 -8.62 31.86
N ASN A 867 21.72 -7.35 32.25
CA ASN A 867 22.58 -6.72 33.25
C ASN A 867 22.41 -7.34 34.65
N ASN A 868 21.18 -7.63 35.06
CA ASN A 868 20.89 -8.32 36.33
C ASN A 868 21.50 -9.72 36.37
N ARG A 869 21.38 -10.51 35.28
CA ARG A 869 22.04 -11.82 35.18
C ARG A 869 23.56 -11.70 35.30
N LYS A 870 24.19 -10.75 34.61
CA LYS A 870 25.63 -10.47 34.71
C LYS A 870 26.02 -10.07 36.15
N LEU A 871 25.22 -9.25 36.82
CA LEU A 871 25.42 -8.85 38.21
C LEU A 871 25.33 -10.06 39.14
N ILE A 872 24.27 -10.89 39.05
CA ILE A 872 24.11 -12.09 39.87
C ILE A 872 25.28 -13.05 39.69
N THR A 873 25.73 -13.30 38.46
CA THR A 873 26.90 -14.16 38.21
C THR A 873 28.16 -13.57 38.83
N LYS A 874 28.36 -12.25 38.73
CA LYS A 874 29.48 -11.56 39.40
C LYS A 874 29.36 -11.62 40.93
N TYR A 875 28.16 -11.46 41.49
CA TYR A 875 27.91 -11.59 42.93
C TYR A 875 28.24 -13.01 43.40
N LYS A 876 27.76 -14.05 42.71
CA LYS A 876 28.09 -15.46 43.02
C LYS A 876 29.59 -15.74 42.94
N ALA A 877 30.28 -15.20 41.91
CA ALA A 877 31.72 -15.32 41.79
C ALA A 877 32.46 -14.61 42.94
N ASN A 878 32.00 -13.42 43.33
CA ASN A 878 32.55 -12.69 44.47
C ASN A 878 32.25 -13.37 45.82
N GLU A 879 31.09 -14.00 45.97
CA GLU A 879 30.71 -14.75 47.16
C GLU A 879 31.62 -15.98 47.33
N LEU A 880 31.84 -16.75 46.25
CA LEU A 880 32.81 -17.85 46.23
C LEU A 880 34.23 -17.37 46.61
N LEU A 881 34.68 -16.25 46.02
CA LEU A 881 35.97 -15.63 46.38
C LEU A 881 36.01 -15.10 47.82
N SER A 882 34.87 -14.75 48.40
CA SER A 882 34.76 -14.25 49.78
C SER A 882 34.62 -15.39 50.81
N GLU A 883 34.28 -16.61 50.41
CA GLU A 883 34.02 -17.73 51.32
C GLU A 883 35.04 -18.87 51.23
N GLN A 884 35.93 -18.84 50.23
CA GLN A 884 37.01 -19.83 50.07
C GLN A 884 38.39 -19.23 50.34
N ASP A 885 39.33 -20.08 50.75
CA ASP A 885 40.75 -19.76 50.84
C ASP A 885 41.41 -19.95 49.48
N PHE A 886 42.03 -18.89 48.97
CA PHE A 886 42.61 -18.86 47.62
C PHE A 886 43.72 -19.89 47.42
N LEU A 887 44.48 -20.22 48.47
CA LEU A 887 45.63 -21.11 48.35
C LEU A 887 45.21 -22.57 48.26
N THR A 888 44.27 -23.00 49.10
CA THR A 888 43.89 -24.41 49.28
C THR A 888 42.61 -24.82 48.56
N GLY A 889 41.74 -23.87 48.21
CA GLY A 889 40.40 -24.14 47.67
C GLY A 889 39.38 -24.64 48.71
N LEU A 890 39.78 -24.77 49.98
CA LEU A 890 38.87 -25.02 51.10
C LEU A 890 38.05 -23.77 51.43
N TYR A 891 37.05 -23.88 52.30
CA TYR A 891 36.38 -22.69 52.83
C TYR A 891 37.36 -21.83 53.65
N ASN A 892 37.15 -20.53 53.71
CA ASN A 892 37.82 -19.68 54.69
C ASN A 892 37.02 -19.65 56.00
N ARG A 893 37.54 -18.96 57.02
CA ARG A 893 36.86 -18.85 58.32
C ARG A 893 35.39 -18.44 58.20
N ARG A 894 35.06 -17.47 57.33
CA ARG A 894 33.68 -17.01 57.13
C ARG A 894 32.80 -18.11 56.52
N GLY A 895 33.28 -18.78 55.47
CA GLY A 895 32.55 -19.88 54.82
C GLY A 895 32.29 -21.06 55.76
N PHE A 896 33.25 -21.37 56.62
CA PHE A 896 33.15 -22.45 57.62
C PHE A 896 31.96 -22.26 58.58
N PHE A 897 31.87 -21.10 59.23
CA PHE A 897 30.77 -20.79 60.16
C PHE A 897 29.41 -20.77 59.46
N ALA A 898 29.34 -20.26 58.23
CA ALA A 898 28.10 -20.24 57.47
C ALA A 898 27.56 -21.66 57.20
N LEU A 899 28.44 -22.61 56.88
CA LEU A 899 28.04 -24.00 56.60
C LEU A 899 27.77 -24.81 57.86
N ILE A 900 28.56 -24.65 58.93
CA ILE A 900 28.26 -25.29 60.22
C ILE A 900 26.89 -24.88 60.72
N ASN A 901 26.58 -23.58 60.66
CA ASN A 901 25.26 -23.09 61.06
C ASN A 901 24.13 -23.71 60.23
N LYS A 902 24.35 -23.98 58.93
CA LYS A 902 23.38 -24.74 58.12
C LYS A 902 23.28 -26.21 58.56
N MET A 903 24.41 -26.84 58.89
CA MET A 903 24.45 -28.24 59.31
C MET A 903 23.72 -28.49 60.64
N ILE A 904 23.88 -27.62 61.63
CA ILE A 904 23.21 -27.75 62.94
C ILE A 904 21.71 -27.46 62.87
N ASN A 905 21.30 -26.53 62.00
CA ASN A 905 19.90 -26.16 61.83
C ASN A 905 19.12 -27.13 60.92
N SER A 906 19.78 -28.11 60.30
CA SER A 906 19.15 -29.12 59.46
C SER A 906 18.37 -30.14 60.32
N PRO A 907 17.05 -30.33 60.11
CA PRO A 907 16.27 -31.33 60.85
C PRO A 907 16.83 -32.75 60.74
N ALA A 908 17.47 -33.08 59.62
CA ALA A 908 18.09 -34.39 59.38
C ALA A 908 19.33 -34.67 60.26
N ASN A 909 19.87 -33.63 60.91
CA ASN A 909 21.04 -33.72 61.78
C ASN A 909 20.71 -33.61 63.26
N SER A 910 19.45 -33.32 63.61
CA SER A 910 19.00 -33.27 65.00
C SER A 910 19.26 -34.60 65.71
N GLY A 911 19.88 -34.54 66.90
CA GLY A 911 20.25 -35.72 67.69
C GLY A 911 21.49 -36.48 67.19
N LYS A 912 22.13 -36.05 66.10
CA LYS A 912 23.46 -36.56 65.68
C LYS A 912 24.58 -35.83 66.42
N ILE A 913 25.80 -36.34 66.31
CA ILE A 913 26.99 -35.74 66.92
C ILE A 913 27.65 -34.83 65.89
N LEU A 914 27.93 -33.58 66.29
CA LEU A 914 28.83 -32.68 65.58
C LEU A 914 30.23 -32.83 66.18
N SER A 915 31.19 -33.21 65.35
CA SER A 915 32.61 -33.29 65.68
C SER A 915 33.35 -32.11 65.04
N LEU A 916 33.90 -31.22 65.85
CA LEU A 916 34.70 -30.08 65.40
C LEU A 916 36.18 -30.36 65.66
N PHE A 917 36.98 -30.29 64.60
CA PHE A 917 38.42 -30.47 64.65
C PHE A 917 39.11 -29.14 64.42
N SER A 918 40.09 -28.85 65.27
CA SER A 918 41.11 -27.84 65.03
C SER A 918 42.40 -28.54 64.63
N ILE A 919 42.95 -28.17 63.48
CA ILE A 919 44.09 -28.82 62.85
C ILE A 919 45.14 -27.75 62.55
N ASP A 920 46.37 -27.97 62.99
CA ASP A 920 47.48 -27.06 62.76
C ASP A 920 48.66 -27.81 62.13
N MET A 921 49.24 -27.26 61.07
CA MET A 921 50.40 -27.86 60.41
C MET A 921 51.68 -27.70 61.25
N ASP A 922 52.31 -28.82 61.56
CA ASP A 922 53.58 -28.84 62.27
C ASP A 922 54.71 -28.33 61.35
N ARG A 923 55.53 -27.42 61.88
CA ARG A 923 56.82 -26.99 61.29
C ARG A 923 56.71 -26.21 59.98
N LEU A 924 55.57 -25.60 59.65
CA LEU A 924 55.44 -24.76 58.45
C LEU A 924 56.53 -23.67 58.38
N LYS A 925 56.86 -23.02 59.50
CA LYS A 925 57.95 -22.03 59.57
C LYS A 925 59.31 -22.64 59.19
N THR A 926 59.63 -23.84 59.68
CA THR A 926 60.87 -24.53 59.34
C THR A 926 60.92 -24.89 57.86
N ILE A 927 59.79 -25.31 57.29
CA ILE A 927 59.68 -25.59 55.85
C ILE A 927 59.93 -24.31 55.04
N ASN A 928 59.29 -23.20 55.42
CA ASN A 928 59.48 -21.90 54.78
C ASN A 928 60.93 -21.39 54.88
N ASP A 929 61.51 -21.44 56.09
CA ASP A 929 62.86 -20.93 56.36
C ASP A 929 63.95 -21.77 55.67
N THR A 930 63.71 -23.06 55.45
CA THR A 930 64.70 -24.00 54.88
C THR A 930 64.54 -24.20 53.37
N TYR A 931 63.29 -24.27 52.88
CA TYR A 931 62.96 -24.67 51.51
C TYR A 931 62.21 -23.58 50.73
N GLY A 932 61.96 -22.42 51.33
CA GLY A 932 61.28 -21.29 50.71
C GLY A 932 59.75 -21.36 50.77
N HIS A 933 59.11 -20.21 50.65
CA HIS A 933 57.67 -20.05 50.77
C HIS A 933 56.86 -20.87 49.74
N GLU A 934 57.39 -21.07 48.53
CA GLU A 934 56.72 -21.91 47.52
C GLU A 934 56.56 -23.37 48.00
N ASN A 935 57.53 -23.91 48.73
CA ASN A 935 57.44 -25.26 49.29
C ASN A 935 56.50 -25.32 50.51
N GLY A 936 56.41 -24.25 51.29
CA GLY A 936 55.38 -24.12 52.32
C GLY A 936 53.98 -24.06 51.74
N ASP A 937 53.78 -23.31 50.65
CA ASP A 937 52.51 -23.24 49.94
C ASP A 937 52.10 -24.61 49.39
N ILE A 938 53.04 -25.36 48.80
CA ILE A 938 52.80 -26.76 48.37
C ILE A 938 52.38 -27.63 49.56
N ALA A 939 53.07 -27.52 50.70
CA ALA A 939 52.71 -28.28 51.90
C ALA A 939 51.26 -27.96 52.33
N ILE A 940 50.90 -26.68 52.39
CA ILE A 940 49.57 -26.19 52.80
C ILE A 940 48.49 -26.67 51.82
N GLN A 941 48.74 -26.57 50.52
CA GLN A 941 47.84 -27.03 49.47
C GLN A 941 47.56 -28.53 49.56
N THR A 942 48.63 -29.31 49.76
CA THR A 942 48.54 -30.76 49.89
C THR A 942 47.80 -31.17 51.16
N LEU A 943 48.06 -30.50 52.29
CA LEU A 943 47.29 -30.71 53.51
C LEU A 943 45.80 -30.38 53.30
N GLY A 944 45.50 -29.28 52.62
CA GLY A 944 44.13 -28.91 52.27
C GLY A 944 43.42 -30.00 51.47
N ARG A 945 44.08 -30.59 50.46
CA ARG A 945 43.55 -31.72 49.68
C ARG A 945 43.35 -32.98 50.53
N ALA A 946 44.31 -33.30 51.41
CA ALA A 946 44.22 -34.45 52.31
C ALA A 946 43.03 -34.30 53.28
N ILE A 947 42.85 -33.11 53.87
CA ILE A 947 41.71 -32.79 54.73
C ILE A 947 40.40 -32.91 53.94
N GLN A 948 40.32 -32.34 52.74
CA GLN A 948 39.10 -32.44 51.91
C GLN A 948 38.73 -33.90 51.60
N LYS A 949 39.72 -34.73 51.30
CA LYS A 949 39.55 -36.17 51.03
C LYS A 949 39.08 -36.95 52.26
N PHE A 950 39.55 -36.57 53.45
CA PHE A 950 39.09 -37.13 54.71
C PHE A 950 37.61 -36.77 54.99
N VAL A 951 37.25 -35.50 54.81
CA VAL A 951 35.91 -35.00 55.10
C VAL A 951 34.83 -35.59 54.21
N ARG A 952 35.13 -35.82 52.92
CA ARG A 952 34.18 -36.35 51.91
C ARG A 952 32.88 -35.54 51.90
N ASP A 953 31.73 -36.20 51.73
CA ASP A 953 30.41 -35.55 51.60
C ASP A 953 29.71 -35.27 52.95
N ASN A 954 30.28 -35.70 54.08
CA ASN A 954 29.60 -35.67 55.39
C ASN A 954 30.11 -34.56 56.33
N GLY A 955 30.87 -33.60 55.81
CA GLY A 955 31.39 -32.50 56.61
C GLY A 955 31.89 -31.30 55.79
N VAL A 956 32.47 -30.33 56.49
CA VAL A 956 32.99 -29.08 55.94
C VAL A 956 34.42 -28.89 56.43
N ALA A 957 35.32 -28.49 55.54
CA ALA A 957 36.70 -28.15 55.85
C ALA A 957 37.00 -26.69 55.50
N ALA A 958 37.81 -26.03 56.32
CA ALA A 958 38.23 -24.67 56.10
C ALA A 958 39.68 -24.43 56.52
N ARG A 959 40.30 -23.40 55.94
CA ARG A 959 41.54 -22.80 56.41
C ARG A 959 41.24 -21.45 57.05
N TYR A 960 41.61 -21.29 58.31
CA TYR A 960 41.39 -20.02 59.03
C TYR A 960 42.45 -18.98 58.71
N GLY A 961 43.67 -19.44 58.41
CA GLY A 961 44.81 -18.61 58.00
C GLY A 961 46.12 -19.30 58.38
N GLY A 962 47.23 -18.93 57.74
CA GLY A 962 48.54 -19.51 58.04
C GLY A 962 48.55 -21.04 57.87
N ASP A 963 48.89 -21.76 58.93
CA ASP A 963 48.91 -23.22 59.08
C ASP A 963 47.64 -23.81 59.71
N GLU A 964 46.62 -23.01 59.98
CA GLU A 964 45.44 -23.41 60.76
C GLU A 964 44.25 -23.81 59.88
N PHE A 965 43.68 -24.97 60.16
CA PHE A 965 42.54 -25.57 59.50
C PHE A 965 41.47 -25.97 60.52
N ALA A 966 40.22 -25.93 60.10
CA ALA A 966 39.07 -26.34 60.89
C ALA A 966 38.21 -27.32 60.09
N VAL A 967 37.69 -28.34 60.75
CA VAL A 967 36.83 -29.36 60.13
C VAL A 967 35.59 -29.59 61.00
N ALA A 968 34.44 -29.74 60.37
CA ALA A 968 33.18 -30.08 61.02
C ALA A 968 32.57 -31.31 60.35
N ILE A 969 32.30 -32.37 61.11
CA ILE A 969 31.70 -33.60 60.59
C ILE A 969 30.46 -33.93 61.42
N VAL A 970 29.39 -34.35 60.76
CA VAL A 970 28.18 -34.85 61.44
C VAL A 970 28.09 -36.36 61.28
N SER A 971 27.99 -37.06 62.39
CA SER A 971 28.01 -38.52 62.44
C SER A 971 27.06 -39.08 63.51
N ASN A 972 26.83 -40.39 63.46
CA ASN A 972 26.02 -41.08 64.47
C ASN A 972 26.84 -41.53 65.70
N ALA A 973 28.16 -41.32 65.70
CA ALA A 973 29.05 -41.80 66.75
C ALA A 973 30.25 -40.85 66.94
N LYS A 974 30.69 -40.72 68.19
CA LYS A 974 31.87 -39.95 68.57
C LYS A 974 33.12 -40.43 67.82
N LEU A 975 33.94 -39.47 67.40
CA LEU A 975 35.20 -39.65 66.70
C LEU A 975 36.42 -39.37 67.59
N GLU A 976 36.24 -38.91 68.84
CA GLU A 976 37.34 -38.58 69.77
C GLU A 976 38.32 -39.74 69.99
N ASP A 977 37.84 -40.98 70.10
CA ASP A 977 38.69 -42.16 70.26
C ASP A 977 39.53 -42.49 69.01
N LYS A 978 39.17 -41.93 67.85
CA LYS A 978 39.82 -42.19 66.55
C LYS A 978 40.78 -41.09 66.11
N VAL A 979 40.98 -40.04 66.91
CA VAL A 979 41.81 -38.88 66.52
C VAL A 979 43.23 -39.27 66.08
N LYS A 980 43.83 -40.29 66.70
CA LYS A 980 45.15 -40.80 66.30
C LYS A 980 45.14 -41.44 64.91
N ASP A 981 44.12 -42.23 64.62
CA ASP A 981 43.97 -42.89 63.31
C ASP A 981 43.67 -41.86 62.23
N ILE A 982 42.79 -40.89 62.51
CA ILE A 982 42.44 -39.78 61.62
C ILE A 982 43.69 -38.95 61.28
N ARG A 983 44.52 -38.65 62.28
CA ARG A 983 45.78 -37.94 62.03
C ARG A 983 46.68 -38.72 61.08
N ASN A 984 46.91 -40.01 61.34
CA ASN A 984 47.77 -40.83 60.49
C ASN A 984 47.22 -40.91 59.07
N GLU A 985 45.90 -40.97 58.90
CA GLU A 985 45.25 -40.95 57.58
C GLU A 985 45.50 -39.62 56.85
N ILE A 986 45.36 -38.48 57.52
CA ILE A 986 45.60 -37.15 56.93
C ILE A 986 47.08 -36.97 56.58
N GLU A 987 48.01 -37.28 57.50
CA GLU A 987 49.46 -37.19 57.27
C GLU A 987 49.88 -38.09 56.11
N GLN A 988 49.48 -39.37 56.11
CA GLN A 988 49.78 -40.30 55.02
C GLN A 988 49.18 -39.85 53.68
N SER A 989 47.94 -39.34 53.69
CA SER A 989 47.31 -38.86 52.45
C SER A 989 48.01 -37.61 51.93
N ALA A 990 48.51 -36.73 52.80
CA ALA A 990 49.28 -35.55 52.40
C ALA A 990 50.64 -35.96 51.82
N ASP A 991 51.39 -36.81 52.51
CA ASP A 991 52.72 -37.26 52.06
C ASP A 991 52.67 -38.08 50.76
N SER A 992 51.55 -38.76 50.49
CA SER A 992 51.34 -39.51 49.24
C SER A 992 50.87 -38.66 48.05
N ASP A 993 50.63 -37.36 48.23
CA ASP A 993 50.21 -36.47 47.15
C ASP A 993 51.33 -36.32 46.11
N PRO A 994 51.03 -36.36 44.81
CA PRO A 994 52.06 -36.22 43.77
C PRO A 994 52.94 -34.97 43.90
N ALA A 995 52.39 -33.86 44.44
CA ALA A 995 53.15 -32.63 44.65
C ALA A 995 54.22 -32.74 45.76
N MET A 996 54.13 -33.79 46.60
CA MET A 996 55.10 -34.12 47.65
C MET A 996 56.18 -35.11 47.18
N THR A 997 56.07 -35.65 45.95
CA THR A 997 57.10 -36.52 45.37
C THR A 997 58.44 -35.77 45.33
N ASP A 998 59.48 -36.38 45.89
CA ASP A 998 60.85 -35.83 46.01
C ASP A 998 61.01 -34.60 46.93
N LYS A 999 60.02 -34.28 47.78
CA LYS A 999 60.17 -33.21 48.79
C LYS A 999 60.96 -33.72 50.01
N PRO A 1000 61.93 -32.95 50.53
CA PRO A 1000 62.79 -33.37 51.66
C PRO A 1000 62.12 -33.17 53.04
N PHE A 1001 60.79 -33.07 53.08
CA PHE A 1001 60.01 -32.84 54.30
C PHE A 1001 58.67 -33.57 54.20
N GLU A 1002 58.13 -33.94 55.37
CA GLU A 1002 56.83 -34.60 55.54
C GLU A 1002 55.83 -33.62 56.19
N VAL A 1003 54.56 -33.76 55.84
CA VAL A 1003 53.47 -32.97 56.39
C VAL A 1003 53.00 -33.59 57.71
N GLY A 1004 53.35 -32.95 58.83
CA GLY A 1004 52.83 -33.30 60.14
C GLY A 1004 51.67 -32.39 60.55
N VAL A 1005 50.68 -32.93 61.26
CA VAL A 1005 49.58 -32.12 61.83
C VAL A 1005 49.30 -32.41 63.29
N SER A 1006 49.03 -31.35 64.04
CA SER A 1006 48.48 -31.42 65.39
C SER A 1006 46.96 -31.26 65.33
N ILE A 1007 46.22 -32.12 66.04
CA ILE A 1007 44.75 -32.19 65.93
C ILE A 1007 44.12 -32.18 67.32
N GLY A 1008 43.13 -31.32 67.52
CA GLY A 1008 42.21 -31.33 68.65
C GLY A 1008 40.78 -31.48 68.19
N ILE A 1009 39.94 -32.12 69.02
CA ILE A 1009 38.53 -32.39 68.71
C ILE A 1009 37.61 -32.01 69.86
N SER A 1010 36.49 -31.37 69.56
CA SER A 1010 35.36 -31.20 70.47
C SER A 1010 34.10 -31.79 69.85
N GLU A 1011 33.27 -32.46 70.67
CA GLU A 1011 32.11 -33.20 70.19
C GLU A 1011 30.88 -32.93 71.05
N GLN A 1012 29.78 -32.52 70.42
CA GLN A 1012 28.50 -32.31 71.10
C GLN A 1012 27.36 -32.87 70.26
N THR A 1013 26.26 -33.25 70.93
CA THR A 1013 25.01 -33.64 70.25
C THR A 1013 24.33 -32.38 69.71
N ILE A 1014 23.85 -32.44 68.46
CA ILE A 1014 23.12 -31.34 67.83
C ILE A 1014 21.73 -31.24 68.48
N ASP A 1015 21.58 -30.26 69.36
CA ASP A 1015 20.31 -29.85 69.96
C ASP A 1015 20.22 -28.31 70.06
N ARG A 1016 19.23 -27.79 70.79
CA ARG A 1016 19.01 -26.34 70.91
C ARG A 1016 20.04 -25.59 71.77
N SER A 1017 20.94 -26.31 72.44
CA SER A 1017 21.93 -25.77 73.37
C SER A 1017 23.36 -25.84 72.84
N ILE A 1018 23.57 -26.31 71.60
CA ILE A 1018 24.90 -26.41 71.01
C ILE A 1018 25.54 -25.02 70.83
N ASP A 1019 26.76 -24.85 71.34
CA ASP A 1019 27.56 -23.63 71.21
C ASP A 1019 28.83 -23.91 70.40
N ILE A 1020 28.86 -23.41 69.17
CA ILE A 1020 29.96 -23.64 68.23
C ILE A 1020 31.24 -22.91 68.67
N GLU A 1021 31.14 -21.74 69.30
CA GLU A 1021 32.31 -20.98 69.72
C GLU A 1021 33.03 -21.71 70.86
N ASP A 1022 32.28 -22.21 71.84
CA ASP A 1022 32.82 -23.02 72.93
C ASP A 1022 33.47 -24.32 72.43
N MET A 1023 32.83 -25.01 71.47
CA MET A 1023 33.40 -26.21 70.88
C MET A 1023 34.71 -25.93 70.13
N ILE A 1024 34.81 -24.81 69.40
CA ILE A 1024 36.05 -24.41 68.72
C ILE A 1024 37.15 -24.12 69.76
N LEU A 1025 36.84 -23.37 70.83
CA LEU A 1025 37.81 -23.09 71.90
C LEU A 1025 38.32 -24.37 72.58
N GLU A 1026 37.44 -25.35 72.79
CA GLU A 1026 37.82 -26.66 73.32
C GLU A 1026 38.70 -27.44 72.34
N ALA A 1027 38.35 -27.46 71.05
CA ALA A 1027 39.13 -28.12 70.00
C ALA A 1027 40.52 -27.49 69.85
N ASP A 1028 40.62 -26.15 69.86
CA ASP A 1028 41.88 -25.40 69.81
C ASP A 1028 42.76 -25.70 71.03
N SER A 1029 42.16 -25.74 72.22
CA SER A 1029 42.88 -26.06 73.46
C SER A 1029 43.47 -27.48 73.43
N LYS A 1030 42.71 -28.46 72.91
CA LYS A 1030 43.17 -29.84 72.71
C LYS A 1030 44.23 -29.94 71.61
N MET A 1031 44.09 -29.18 70.52
CA MET A 1031 45.08 -29.10 69.44
C MET A 1031 46.41 -28.54 69.97
N TYR A 1032 46.36 -27.48 70.79
CA TYR A 1032 47.55 -26.90 71.39
C TYR A 1032 48.25 -27.87 72.36
N ALA A 1033 47.48 -28.59 73.18
CA ALA A 1033 48.02 -29.62 74.07
C ALA A 1033 48.73 -30.74 73.28
N ASP A 1034 48.14 -31.14 72.16
CA ASP A 1034 48.70 -32.12 71.24
C ASP A 1034 49.99 -31.61 70.56
N LYS A 1035 50.00 -30.37 70.06
CA LYS A 1035 51.17 -29.69 69.49
C LYS A 1035 52.34 -29.64 70.49
N MET A 1036 52.06 -29.35 71.76
CA MET A 1036 53.06 -29.34 72.83
C MET A 1036 53.58 -30.74 73.17
N ALA A 1037 52.70 -31.75 73.19
CA ALA A 1037 53.10 -33.14 73.41
C ALA A 1037 54.04 -33.63 72.29
N ARG A 1038 53.73 -33.30 71.03
CA ARG A 1038 54.59 -33.65 69.88
C ARG A 1038 55.95 -32.96 69.92
N LYS A 1039 56.00 -31.69 70.32
CA LYS A 1039 57.29 -30.99 70.53
C LYS A 1039 58.17 -31.68 71.58
N ARG A 1040 57.57 -32.15 72.69
CA ARG A 1040 58.31 -32.89 73.75
C ARG A 1040 58.79 -34.27 73.31
N ILE A 1041 57.99 -35.02 72.55
CA ILE A 1041 58.34 -36.36 72.06
C ILE A 1041 59.47 -36.32 71.02
N ARG A 1042 59.56 -35.22 70.25
CA ARG A 1042 60.48 -35.10 69.11
C ARG A 1042 61.81 -34.38 69.42
N GLY A 1043 62.05 -33.98 70.68
CA GLY A 1043 63.34 -33.49 71.15
C GLY A 1043 63.86 -32.25 70.40
N VAL A 1044 63.21 -31.11 70.60
CA VAL A 1044 63.82 -29.77 70.41
C VAL A 1044 63.71 -29.00 71.71
#